data_AF-A0AA41X4A0-F1
#
_entry.id   AF-A0AA41X4A0-F1
#
_cell.length_a   1.000
_cell.length_b   1.000
_cell.length_c   1.000
_cell.angle_alpha   90.00
_cell.angle_beta   90.00
_cell.angle_gamma   90.00
#
_symmetry.space_group_name_H-M   'P 1'
#
loop_
_entity.id
_entity.type
_entity.pdbx_description
1 polymer ?
#
loop_
_entity_poly.entity_id
_entity_poly.type
_entity_poly.pdbx_seq_one_letter_code
_entity_poly.pdbx_strand_id
1 'polypeptide(L)'
;TLYGIDSLQFYSNSTDIRVIDNLNTATFLDLITGLTDTDSDGIPNECDEACVALGMTADTDDDNDGVLDAEDVFPLDANKSTLLDDDISPVVIAPSDLYIDATGEFTMVSDLGVATASDNLEIVTAVLDNSGPYPAGESLVTWSAVDSAGNQGQDVQTIFVRPIAQIAHRARMAINDVLTVPVRLSGEGYNYPVIIPISVSSDAVLLSTTEVEILSGTIGVFDIEVIDSELSGQFVVTLGTPSNAALSDSSTLTVSLIEEAVSPKVSLLVSQNEVLGRYITQTDSEVAIEVVIEDVNGNHALGWDIPVGLADIVDTDIWGQLRFNPKDTQPGTYKITVKVEDDGLPGELFTRSVSLKISGLTRISDSDNDGVPDDLDITVTPNAIELGSASNQVAQASAGVKLSLGNVAADTGGAGIFVTETELPVPDVQSEFPLGLLDFEAELSVPGDSLALVVPLLSAIPQGATYRKLINGTWRDFVVDEKNTIASTGLNSQGGCPSTSSADYISGLTEGDMCLLLTVEDGGPNDADAQINGHVVDPGGIAVRDETAGIAPYTLLEQPTPQFASLSPTAKIIVTSSEGENFFDVAKYIPSGTADNPVSVVGETFLISGSSDIDGFMMQPGVKYDLTNLKGGIDKLYFSGPLAEYADSILLDSATGVMQVSRLTDVGEEIVQFIATASAADMLIFTDGALSTELVKAAVSAQTPLTDLTLDTSIKALDDKTITGATVKHIVLSSEGGSVMGLGPSIKTLISGNSGIDQIYVPAGSIVDASNLKSGRDEITVEGNLADYDIRLNSSGNIVLNREIDIDDVIHTESVTIANGGNVATNDLVIFADQQLDTSSIKQQL
;
A
#
# COMPACT_ATOMS: atom_id res chain seq x y z
N THR A 1 -99.56 5.95 -23.22
CA THR A 1 -98.34 6.63 -23.68
C THR A 1 -97.79 7.42 -22.51
N LEU A 2 -96.45 7.38 -22.30
CA LEU A 2 -95.63 7.98 -21.22
C LEU A 2 -95.68 7.31 -19.83
N TYR A 3 -94.51 6.87 -19.33
CA TYR A 3 -94.10 6.75 -17.91
C TYR A 3 -92.62 6.29 -17.81
N GLY A 4 -91.86 6.80 -16.83
CA GLY A 4 -90.63 6.16 -16.33
C GLY A 4 -89.59 7.09 -15.69
N ILE A 5 -89.41 7.00 -14.37
CA ILE A 5 -88.39 7.65 -13.51
C ILE A 5 -87.39 6.56 -13.11
N ASP A 6 -86.08 6.86 -13.00
CA ASP A 6 -85.06 6.16 -12.18
C ASP A 6 -83.75 7.00 -12.29
N SER A 7 -82.99 7.40 -11.27
CA SER A 7 -82.91 7.09 -9.84
C SER A 7 -82.02 8.16 -9.15
N LEU A 8 -82.39 8.66 -7.98
CA LEU A 8 -81.58 9.50 -7.08
C LEU A 8 -81.64 8.85 -5.70
N GLN A 9 -80.51 8.37 -5.17
CA GLN A 9 -80.41 7.84 -3.81
C GLN A 9 -79.97 8.96 -2.86
N PHE A 10 -80.82 9.27 -1.88
CA PHE A 10 -80.49 10.07 -0.71
C PHE A 10 -80.60 9.21 0.55
N TYR A 11 -79.63 9.35 1.45
CA TYR A 11 -79.72 8.83 2.81
C TYR A 11 -80.57 9.77 3.68
N SER A 12 -81.72 9.24 4.13
CA SER A 12 -82.52 9.48 5.37
C SER A 12 -82.08 10.62 6.32
N ASN A 13 -82.91 11.37 7.06
CA ASN A 13 -84.33 11.35 7.43
C ASN A 13 -84.65 12.73 8.08
N SER A 14 -85.38 13.61 7.40
CA SER A 14 -86.08 14.73 8.06
C SER A 14 -87.27 15.18 7.21
N THR A 15 -88.44 15.27 7.85
CA THR A 15 -89.77 15.37 7.22
C THR A 15 -90.26 16.81 7.04
N ASP A 16 -89.45 17.71 6.48
CA ASP A 16 -89.95 19.04 6.12
C ASP A 16 -89.26 19.59 4.85
N ILE A 17 -89.74 19.15 3.69
CA ILE A 17 -89.42 19.80 2.40
C ILE A 17 -90.34 21.01 2.27
N ARG A 18 -89.80 22.20 2.53
CA ARG A 18 -90.39 23.45 2.02
C ARG A 18 -89.79 23.74 0.66
N VAL A 19 -90.55 23.46 -0.39
CA VAL A 19 -90.36 24.14 -1.68
C VAL A 19 -90.73 25.60 -1.48
N ILE A 20 -89.74 26.48 -1.42
CA ILE A 20 -89.94 27.92 -1.55
C ILE A 20 -89.82 28.24 -3.04
N ASP A 21 -90.97 28.20 -3.73
CA ASP A 21 -91.10 28.76 -5.07
C ASP A 21 -91.37 30.28 -4.93
N ASN A 22 -90.49 31.09 -5.53
CA ASN A 22 -90.47 32.56 -5.57
C ASN A 22 -89.82 33.34 -4.40
N LEU A 23 -88.54 33.08 -4.14
CA LEU A 23 -87.60 34.18 -3.90
C LEU A 23 -86.72 34.31 -5.13
N ASN A 24 -86.55 35.53 -5.63
CA ASN A 24 -85.69 35.86 -6.74
C ASN A 24 -84.36 35.09 -6.64
N THR A 25 -84.03 34.27 -7.64
CA THR A 25 -82.64 33.80 -7.84
C THR A 25 -81.68 34.97 -8.07
N ALA A 26 -82.22 36.17 -8.32
CA ALA A 26 -81.50 37.44 -8.32
C ALA A 26 -81.32 38.11 -6.94
N THR A 27 -81.59 37.45 -5.80
CA THR A 27 -81.24 37.99 -4.46
C THR A 27 -80.26 37.12 -3.67
N PHE A 28 -80.00 35.90 -4.11
CA PHE A 28 -78.91 35.07 -3.58
C PHE A 28 -77.66 35.17 -4.47
N LEU A 29 -77.85 35.11 -5.80
CA LEU A 29 -76.77 35.25 -6.78
C LEU A 29 -76.23 36.68 -6.90
N ASP A 30 -77.00 37.69 -6.49
CA ASP A 30 -76.62 39.12 -6.57
C ASP A 30 -75.83 39.58 -5.33
N LEU A 31 -75.71 38.72 -4.30
CA LEU A 31 -75.01 38.99 -3.03
C LEU A 31 -73.59 38.42 -2.98
N ILE A 32 -73.29 37.40 -3.77
CA ILE A 32 -71.93 36.83 -3.96
C ILE A 32 -71.12 37.70 -4.95
N THR A 33 -71.72 38.72 -5.57
CA THR A 33 -71.13 39.55 -6.67
C THR A 33 -69.86 40.34 -6.34
N GLY A 34 -69.20 40.07 -5.21
CA GLY A 34 -67.86 40.53 -4.90
C GLY A 34 -67.03 39.63 -3.99
N LEU A 35 -67.52 38.44 -3.59
CA LEU A 35 -66.73 37.46 -2.83
C LEU A 35 -66.19 36.41 -3.81
N THR A 36 -64.94 35.98 -3.61
CA THR A 36 -64.35 34.88 -4.37
C THR A 36 -65.06 33.57 -3.98
N ASP A 37 -65.40 32.78 -5.00
CA ASP A 37 -66.07 31.48 -4.91
C ASP A 37 -65.38 30.62 -5.99
N THR A 38 -64.35 29.87 -5.58
CA THR A 38 -63.40 29.22 -6.48
C THR A 38 -64.02 28.04 -7.23
N ASP A 39 -64.84 27.22 -6.57
CA ASP A 39 -65.51 26.06 -7.18
C ASP A 39 -66.91 26.38 -7.76
N SER A 40 -67.43 27.58 -7.48
CA SER A 40 -68.74 28.08 -7.94
C SER A 40 -69.95 27.29 -7.41
N ASP A 41 -69.86 26.67 -6.23
CA ASP A 41 -70.98 25.96 -5.60
C ASP A 41 -71.99 26.89 -4.91
N GLY A 42 -71.62 28.17 -4.74
CA GLY A 42 -72.43 29.22 -4.12
C GLY A 42 -72.09 29.49 -2.65
N ILE A 43 -71.01 28.93 -2.11
CA ILE A 43 -70.39 29.25 -0.82
C ILE A 43 -69.09 30.03 -1.08
N PRO A 44 -68.88 31.21 -0.47
CA PRO A 44 -67.67 32.00 -0.71
C PRO A 44 -66.47 31.45 0.07
N ASN A 45 -65.29 31.52 -0.54
CA ASN A 45 -64.03 31.06 0.06
C ASN A 45 -63.79 31.65 1.46
N GLU A 46 -63.70 32.98 1.51
CA GLU A 46 -63.67 33.71 2.77
C GLU A 46 -65.01 34.39 3.02
N CYS A 47 -65.48 34.29 4.26
CA CYS A 47 -66.71 34.93 4.67
C CYS A 47 -66.47 36.04 5.71
N ASP A 48 -66.57 37.30 5.26
CA ASP A 48 -66.51 38.51 6.07
C ASP A 48 -67.76 38.75 6.96
N GLU A 49 -67.75 39.82 7.77
CA GLU A 49 -68.88 40.13 8.67
C GLU A 49 -70.22 40.34 7.93
N ALA A 50 -70.18 40.77 6.66
CA ALA A 50 -71.38 41.02 5.88
C ALA A 50 -72.05 39.71 5.45
N CYS A 51 -71.29 38.73 4.95
CA CYS A 51 -71.86 37.41 4.60
C CYS A 51 -72.24 36.58 5.84
N VAL A 52 -71.52 36.69 6.96
CA VAL A 52 -71.92 36.02 8.21
C VAL A 52 -73.25 36.59 8.72
N ALA A 53 -73.47 37.91 8.61
CA ALA A 53 -74.75 38.54 8.94
C ALA A 53 -75.90 38.09 8.03
N LEU A 54 -75.58 37.54 6.85
CA LEU A 54 -76.51 36.93 5.91
C LEU A 54 -76.72 35.43 6.16
N GLY A 55 -76.05 34.86 7.16
CA GLY A 55 -76.16 33.45 7.56
C GLY A 55 -75.29 32.49 6.75
N MET A 56 -74.31 33.01 5.99
CA MET A 56 -73.32 32.21 5.27
C MET A 56 -72.12 31.90 6.17
N THR A 57 -71.34 30.90 5.79
CA THR A 57 -70.04 30.58 6.36
C THR A 57 -69.00 30.55 5.25
N ALA A 58 -67.73 30.70 5.60
CA ALA A 58 -66.62 30.41 4.69
C ALA A 58 -66.74 28.95 4.24
N ASP A 59 -66.36 28.69 3.00
CA ASP A 59 -66.11 27.31 2.59
C ASP A 59 -64.90 26.77 3.35
N THR A 60 -64.82 25.44 3.46
CA THR A 60 -63.70 24.74 4.10
C THR A 60 -62.96 23.84 3.13
N ASP A 61 -63.39 23.82 1.87
CA ASP A 61 -62.87 23.09 0.73
C ASP A 61 -63.12 23.96 -0.50
N ASP A 62 -62.32 25.03 -0.63
CA ASP A 62 -62.53 26.16 -1.54
C ASP A 62 -62.57 25.74 -3.03
N ASP A 63 -61.94 24.64 -3.40
CA ASP A 63 -61.89 24.10 -4.77
C ASP A 63 -62.62 22.75 -4.97
N ASN A 64 -63.11 22.17 -3.87
CA ASN A 64 -63.98 21.00 -3.82
C ASN A 64 -63.37 19.74 -4.45
N ASP A 65 -62.07 19.58 -4.25
CA ASP A 65 -61.31 18.40 -4.65
C ASP A 65 -61.48 17.23 -3.66
N GLY A 66 -62.03 17.53 -2.47
CA GLY A 66 -62.32 16.59 -1.40
C GLY A 66 -61.29 16.58 -0.27
N VAL A 67 -60.31 17.48 -0.28
CA VAL A 67 -59.36 17.77 0.80
C VAL A 67 -59.70 19.13 1.43
N LEU A 68 -59.73 19.20 2.76
CA LEU A 68 -60.09 20.46 3.43
C LEU A 68 -58.92 21.46 3.35
N ASP A 69 -59.20 22.77 3.24
CA ASP A 69 -58.18 23.83 3.10
C ASP A 69 -57.08 23.79 4.19
N ALA A 70 -57.43 23.29 5.39
CA ALA A 70 -56.49 23.18 6.50
C ALA A 70 -55.47 22.02 6.35
N GLU A 71 -55.76 21.07 5.47
CA GLU A 71 -54.94 19.90 5.13
C GLU A 71 -54.46 19.96 3.66
N ASP A 72 -54.89 20.96 2.89
CA ASP A 72 -54.56 21.17 1.48
C ASP A 72 -53.42 22.20 1.30
N VAL A 73 -52.41 21.84 0.52
CA VAL A 73 -51.29 22.73 0.17
C VAL A 73 -51.66 23.72 -0.94
N PHE A 74 -52.62 23.37 -1.79
CA PHE A 74 -53.17 24.16 -2.88
C PHE A 74 -54.71 24.32 -2.76
N PRO A 75 -55.24 25.03 -1.75
CA PRO A 75 -56.69 25.12 -1.50
C PRO A 75 -57.55 25.76 -2.61
N LEU A 76 -56.96 26.13 -3.74
CA LEU A 76 -57.65 26.82 -4.84
C LEU A 76 -57.47 26.11 -6.20
N ASP A 77 -56.79 24.96 -6.25
CA ASP A 77 -56.56 24.18 -7.47
C ASP A 77 -56.99 22.73 -7.27
N ALA A 78 -58.21 22.42 -7.74
CA ALA A 78 -58.83 21.11 -7.57
C ALA A 78 -58.12 19.90 -8.23
N ASN A 79 -56.91 20.08 -8.78
CA ASN A 79 -56.08 19.00 -9.31
C ASN A 79 -54.82 18.75 -8.47
N LYS A 80 -54.59 19.49 -7.39
CA LYS A 80 -53.39 19.45 -6.57
C LYS A 80 -53.80 19.56 -5.10
N SER A 81 -53.29 18.69 -4.24
CA SER A 81 -53.58 18.80 -2.79
C SER A 81 -52.37 18.57 -1.89
N THR A 82 -51.28 18.01 -2.44
CA THR A 82 -50.09 17.66 -1.66
C THR A 82 -48.83 18.33 -2.21
N LEU A 83 -47.77 18.36 -1.41
CA LEU A 83 -46.45 18.80 -1.88
C LEU A 83 -45.93 18.01 -3.09
N LEU A 84 -46.45 16.81 -3.36
CA LEU A 84 -46.06 16.02 -4.54
C LEU A 84 -46.69 16.55 -5.85
N ASP A 85 -47.68 17.43 -5.74
CA ASP A 85 -48.38 18.05 -6.87
C ASP A 85 -47.79 19.43 -7.25
N ASP A 86 -46.72 19.85 -6.54
CA ASP A 86 -45.97 21.05 -6.90
C ASP A 86 -45.34 20.92 -8.30
N ASP A 87 -45.40 22.00 -9.07
CA ASP A 87 -44.85 22.10 -10.43
C ASP A 87 -43.84 23.25 -10.58
N ILE A 88 -43.44 23.87 -9.47
CA ILE A 88 -42.48 24.96 -9.46
C ILE A 88 -41.12 24.41 -9.02
N SER A 89 -40.11 24.55 -9.87
CA SER A 89 -38.74 24.20 -9.50
C SER A 89 -38.18 25.13 -8.43
N PRO A 90 -37.33 24.60 -7.53
CA PRO A 90 -36.48 25.41 -6.69
C PRO A 90 -35.66 26.45 -7.45
N VAL A 91 -35.38 27.59 -6.81
CA VAL A 91 -34.39 28.57 -7.28
C VAL A 91 -33.08 28.33 -6.54
N VAL A 92 -32.02 28.03 -7.29
CA VAL A 92 -30.66 27.86 -6.78
C VAL A 92 -29.81 29.06 -7.16
N ILE A 93 -28.95 29.50 -6.25
CA ILE A 93 -27.92 30.53 -6.49
C ILE A 93 -26.58 29.94 -6.06
N ALA A 94 -25.70 29.73 -7.02
CA ALA A 94 -24.35 29.24 -6.81
C ALA A 94 -23.46 30.33 -6.18
N PRO A 95 -22.36 29.96 -5.50
CA PRO A 95 -21.35 30.92 -5.04
C PRO A 95 -20.64 31.58 -6.23
N SER A 96 -19.84 32.62 -5.95
CA SER A 96 -19.02 33.26 -6.98
C SER A 96 -17.93 32.32 -7.50
N ASP A 97 -17.57 32.49 -8.77
CA ASP A 97 -16.43 31.82 -9.39
C ASP A 97 -15.14 31.99 -8.57
N LEU A 98 -14.28 30.98 -8.63
CA LEU A 98 -13.00 30.96 -7.93
C LEU A 98 -11.83 31.10 -8.90
N TYR A 99 -10.79 31.81 -8.46
CA TYR A 99 -9.53 31.96 -9.19
C TYR A 99 -8.38 31.56 -8.27
N ILE A 100 -7.73 30.44 -8.59
CA ILE A 100 -6.66 29.87 -7.78
C ILE A 100 -5.48 29.49 -8.67
N ASP A 101 -4.29 29.42 -8.08
CA ASP A 101 -3.12 28.85 -8.72
C ASP A 101 -3.12 27.33 -8.49
N ALA A 102 -2.65 26.57 -9.47
CA ALA A 102 -2.50 25.13 -9.32
C ALA A 102 -1.46 24.79 -8.24
N THR A 103 -1.66 23.66 -7.57
CA THR A 103 -0.71 23.10 -6.59
C THR A 103 0.04 21.86 -7.08
N GLY A 104 -0.26 21.42 -8.29
CA GLY A 104 0.22 20.19 -8.92
C GLY A 104 -0.56 19.96 -10.22
N GLU A 105 -0.64 18.71 -10.66
CA GLU A 105 -1.51 18.35 -11.80
C GLU A 105 -2.99 18.61 -11.48
N PHE A 106 -3.40 18.22 -10.28
CA PHE A 106 -4.72 18.41 -9.74
C PHE A 106 -4.68 19.29 -8.49
N THR A 107 -5.66 20.19 -8.39
CA THR A 107 -5.75 21.16 -7.31
C THR A 107 -6.99 20.87 -6.47
N MET A 108 -6.77 20.49 -5.21
CA MET A 108 -7.84 20.38 -4.23
C MET A 108 -8.31 21.78 -3.81
N VAL A 109 -9.61 21.93 -3.58
CA VAL A 109 -10.21 23.20 -3.15
C VAL A 109 -11.00 22.93 -1.88
N SER A 110 -10.45 23.38 -0.75
CA SER A 110 -11.05 23.15 0.57
C SER A 110 -12.33 23.94 0.82
N ASP A 111 -12.55 25.04 0.09
CA ASP A 111 -13.72 25.91 0.24
C ASP A 111 -14.23 26.39 -1.13
N LEU A 112 -15.32 25.76 -1.60
CA LEU A 112 -16.05 26.14 -2.81
C LEU A 112 -17.12 27.21 -2.54
N GLY A 113 -17.30 27.61 -1.27
CA GLY A 113 -18.42 28.42 -0.82
C GLY A 113 -19.68 27.59 -0.54
N VAL A 114 -20.80 28.29 -0.29
CA VAL A 114 -22.09 27.69 0.04
C VAL A 114 -23.17 28.27 -0.87
N ALA A 115 -23.83 27.40 -1.64
CA ALA A 115 -24.98 27.80 -2.45
C ALA A 115 -26.23 28.02 -1.60
N THR A 116 -27.15 28.85 -2.09
CA THR A 116 -28.48 29.02 -1.48
C THR A 116 -29.55 28.43 -2.39
N ALA A 117 -30.53 27.76 -1.81
CA ALA A 117 -31.71 27.27 -2.52
C ALA A 117 -32.98 27.76 -1.80
N SER A 118 -34.00 28.12 -2.57
CA SER A 118 -35.31 28.53 -2.06
C SER A 118 -36.41 27.99 -2.93
N ASP A 119 -37.49 27.55 -2.31
CA ASP A 119 -38.69 27.03 -2.96
C ASP A 119 -39.96 27.76 -2.43
N ASN A 120 -41.07 27.69 -3.16
CA ASN A 120 -42.34 28.33 -2.80
C ASN A 120 -43.07 27.64 -1.64
N LEU A 121 -42.94 26.32 -1.50
CA LEU A 121 -43.75 25.52 -0.57
C LEU A 121 -42.91 24.82 0.50
N GLU A 122 -41.62 24.60 0.25
CA GLU A 122 -40.74 23.94 1.20
C GLU A 122 -39.33 24.55 1.34
N ILE A 123 -38.54 23.99 2.26
CA ILE A 123 -37.13 24.32 2.41
C ILE A 123 -36.32 23.22 1.75
N VAL A 124 -35.58 23.60 0.72
CA VAL A 124 -34.65 22.72 0.01
C VAL A 124 -33.20 23.10 0.29
N THR A 125 -32.27 22.18 0.05
CA THR A 125 -30.82 22.40 0.20
C THR A 125 -30.13 22.12 -1.12
N ALA A 126 -29.21 22.99 -1.50
CA ALA A 126 -28.38 22.78 -2.68
C ALA A 126 -27.30 21.71 -2.43
N VAL A 127 -27.09 20.84 -3.41
CA VAL A 127 -26.09 19.78 -3.43
C VAL A 127 -25.14 20.02 -4.59
N LEU A 128 -23.85 19.90 -4.33
CA LEU A 128 -22.78 20.01 -5.31
C LEU A 128 -22.58 18.69 -6.06
N ASP A 129 -22.40 18.75 -7.37
CA ASP A 129 -22.16 17.59 -8.22
C ASP A 129 -20.70 17.07 -8.17
N ASN A 130 -19.71 17.97 -8.09
CA ASN A 130 -18.29 17.63 -8.11
C ASN A 130 -17.47 18.53 -7.17
N SER A 131 -16.84 17.94 -6.15
CA SER A 131 -15.96 18.65 -5.21
C SER A 131 -14.49 18.73 -5.63
N GLY A 132 -14.16 18.26 -6.83
CA GLY A 132 -12.78 18.17 -7.31
C GLY A 132 -12.06 16.88 -6.86
N PRO A 133 -10.72 16.84 -6.96
CA PRO A 133 -9.83 17.95 -7.33
C PRO A 133 -10.02 18.40 -8.78
N TYR A 134 -9.52 19.61 -9.11
CA TYR A 134 -9.69 20.22 -10.43
C TYR A 134 -8.36 20.30 -11.19
N PRO A 135 -8.34 19.98 -12.50
CA PRO A 135 -7.17 20.22 -13.35
C PRO A 135 -6.97 21.72 -13.59
N ALA A 136 -5.82 22.11 -14.13
CA ALA A 136 -5.64 23.47 -14.64
C ALA A 136 -6.65 23.79 -15.77
N GLY A 137 -7.09 25.04 -15.82
CA GLY A 137 -8.08 25.52 -16.79
C GLY A 137 -9.41 25.91 -16.15
N GLU A 138 -10.50 25.65 -16.85
CA GLU A 138 -11.87 25.94 -16.39
C GLU A 138 -12.57 24.63 -16.01
N SER A 139 -13.07 24.55 -14.77
CA SER A 139 -13.96 23.48 -14.32
C SER A 139 -15.32 24.04 -13.95
N LEU A 140 -16.39 23.44 -14.48
CA LEU A 140 -17.76 23.81 -14.14
C LEU A 140 -18.27 22.89 -13.05
N VAL A 141 -18.85 23.46 -11.99
CA VAL A 141 -19.54 22.71 -10.94
C VAL A 141 -20.98 23.17 -10.83
N THR A 142 -21.89 22.22 -10.68
CA THR A 142 -23.33 22.45 -10.67
C THR A 142 -23.87 22.28 -9.25
N TRP A 143 -24.55 23.31 -8.78
CA TRP A 143 -25.34 23.26 -7.56
C TRP A 143 -26.78 22.94 -7.93
N SER A 144 -27.35 21.90 -7.33
CA SER A 144 -28.71 21.44 -7.63
C SER A 144 -29.57 21.30 -6.38
N ALA A 145 -30.85 21.61 -6.47
CA ALA A 145 -31.82 21.34 -5.42
C ALA A 145 -33.04 20.64 -6.04
N VAL A 146 -33.55 19.63 -5.33
CA VAL A 146 -34.73 18.87 -5.72
C VAL A 146 -35.75 19.01 -4.60
N ASP A 147 -36.98 19.37 -4.96
CA ASP A 147 -38.10 19.41 -4.01
C ASP A 147 -38.71 18.00 -3.80
N SER A 148 -39.74 17.91 -2.96
CA SER A 148 -40.45 16.66 -2.70
C SER A 148 -41.31 16.16 -3.87
N ALA A 149 -41.74 17.05 -4.79
CA ALA A 149 -42.42 16.69 -6.04
C ALA A 149 -41.46 16.14 -7.12
N GLY A 150 -40.15 16.36 -6.97
CA GLY A 150 -39.13 16.00 -7.94
C GLY A 150 -38.80 17.10 -8.95
N ASN A 151 -39.29 18.34 -8.76
CA ASN A 151 -38.85 19.48 -9.56
C ASN A 151 -37.42 19.85 -9.20
N GLN A 152 -36.65 20.30 -10.19
CA GLN A 152 -35.22 20.52 -10.05
C GLN A 152 -34.85 21.95 -10.44
N GLY A 153 -34.09 22.60 -9.56
CA GLY A 153 -33.42 23.87 -9.79
C GLY A 153 -31.90 23.69 -9.81
N GLN A 154 -31.20 24.44 -10.66
CA GLN A 154 -29.74 24.36 -10.78
C GLN A 154 -29.11 25.72 -11.06
N ASP A 155 -27.89 25.92 -10.58
CA ASP A 155 -27.01 27.04 -10.95
C ASP A 155 -25.55 26.57 -10.99
N VAL A 156 -24.69 27.25 -11.77
CA VAL A 156 -23.32 26.81 -12.06
C VAL A 156 -22.30 27.81 -11.50
N GLN A 157 -21.24 27.27 -10.88
CA GLN A 157 -20.05 28.01 -10.47
C GLN A 157 -18.87 27.54 -11.33
N THR A 158 -18.00 28.47 -11.75
CA THR A 158 -16.78 28.16 -12.51
C THR A 158 -15.55 28.26 -11.63
N ILE A 159 -14.70 27.23 -11.68
CA ILE A 159 -13.42 27.17 -10.99
C ILE A 159 -12.32 27.38 -12.02
N PHE A 160 -11.62 28.51 -11.92
CA PHE A 160 -10.49 28.88 -12.77
C PHE A 160 -9.17 28.54 -12.07
N VAL A 161 -8.52 27.47 -12.53
CA VAL A 161 -7.23 27.01 -12.01
C VAL A 161 -6.14 27.47 -12.97
N ARG A 162 -5.23 28.32 -12.49
CA ARG A 162 -4.11 28.83 -13.28
C ARG A 162 -2.98 27.80 -13.30
N PRO A 163 -2.49 27.35 -14.47
CA PRO A 163 -1.46 26.31 -14.54
C PRO A 163 -0.13 26.81 -13.98
N ILE A 164 0.73 25.88 -13.60
CA ILE A 164 2.10 26.16 -13.16
C ILE A 164 3.06 25.96 -14.35
N ALA A 165 3.93 26.94 -14.60
CA ALA A 165 5.04 26.82 -15.53
C ALA A 165 6.26 26.19 -14.87
N GLN A 166 6.85 25.20 -15.54
CA GLN A 166 7.98 24.41 -15.04
C GLN A 166 8.97 24.02 -16.15
N ILE A 167 10.22 23.76 -15.77
CA ILE A 167 11.32 23.36 -16.64
C ILE A 167 12.09 22.19 -16.00
N ALA A 168 12.67 21.30 -16.80
CA ALA A 168 13.51 20.23 -16.25
C ALA A 168 14.62 20.77 -15.35
N HIS A 169 14.94 20.06 -14.27
CA HIS A 169 15.99 20.48 -13.33
C HIS A 169 17.40 20.39 -13.92
N ARG A 170 17.64 19.36 -14.73
CA ARG A 170 18.96 19.06 -15.28
C ARG A 170 18.85 18.65 -16.74
N ALA A 171 19.88 19.01 -17.50
CA ALA A 171 20.12 18.50 -18.84
C ALA A 171 21.62 18.40 -19.08
N ARG A 172 21.98 17.75 -20.19
CA ARG A 172 23.35 17.59 -20.65
C ARG A 172 23.42 17.93 -22.14
N MET A 173 24.54 18.52 -22.57
CA MET A 173 24.80 18.78 -23.99
C MET A 173 26.30 18.77 -24.28
N ALA A 174 26.68 18.46 -25.52
CA ALA A 174 28.04 18.65 -26.00
C ALA A 174 28.26 20.09 -26.48
N ILE A 175 29.51 20.52 -26.55
CA ILE A 175 29.86 21.81 -27.14
C ILE A 175 29.58 21.76 -28.65
N ASN A 176 28.96 22.83 -29.18
CA ASN A 176 28.49 22.98 -30.56
C ASN A 176 27.19 22.23 -30.92
N ASP A 177 26.55 21.57 -29.95
CA ASP A 177 25.19 21.07 -30.12
C ASP A 177 24.16 22.17 -29.83
N VAL A 178 22.94 21.93 -30.33
CA VAL A 178 21.75 22.72 -30.01
C VAL A 178 20.90 21.89 -29.05
N LEU A 179 20.67 22.40 -27.84
CA LEU A 179 19.77 21.77 -26.87
C LEU A 179 18.41 22.45 -26.93
N THR A 180 17.39 21.73 -27.42
CA THR A 180 16.00 22.18 -27.38
C THR A 180 15.40 21.85 -26.02
N VAL A 181 14.90 22.88 -25.33
CA VAL A 181 14.38 22.75 -23.97
C VAL A 181 12.87 23.03 -23.95
N PRO A 182 12.05 22.07 -23.51
CA PRO A 182 10.64 22.31 -23.28
C PRO A 182 10.40 23.02 -21.95
N VAL A 183 9.57 24.05 -21.99
CA VAL A 183 8.90 24.63 -20.81
C VAL A 183 7.46 24.14 -20.83
N ARG A 184 7.03 23.54 -19.72
CA ARG A 184 5.73 22.87 -19.62
C ARG A 184 4.81 23.60 -18.65
N LEU A 185 3.52 23.54 -18.93
CA LEU A 185 2.44 23.90 -18.03
C LEU A 185 1.88 22.63 -17.37
N SER A 186 1.46 22.71 -16.12
CA SER A 186 0.78 21.63 -15.37
C SER A 186 -0.66 21.34 -15.85
N GLY A 187 -0.96 21.65 -17.12
CA GLY A 187 -2.29 21.60 -17.71
C GLY A 187 -2.62 22.85 -18.54
N GLU A 188 -3.77 22.84 -19.19
CA GLU A 188 -4.21 23.92 -20.08
C GLU A 188 -4.50 25.22 -19.31
N GLY A 189 -4.10 26.36 -19.87
CA GLY A 189 -4.49 27.67 -19.34
C GLY A 189 -5.92 28.04 -19.76
N TYR A 190 -6.68 28.66 -18.84
CA TYR A 190 -7.95 29.32 -19.21
C TYR A 190 -7.74 30.68 -19.89
N ASN A 191 -6.51 31.19 -19.93
CA ASN A 191 -6.18 32.46 -20.57
C ASN A 191 -4.84 32.39 -21.30
N TYR A 192 -4.86 32.58 -22.61
CA TYR A 192 -3.68 32.59 -23.49
C TYR A 192 -3.49 33.98 -24.14
N PRO A 193 -2.26 34.37 -24.49
CA PRO A 193 -1.02 33.58 -24.37
C PRO A 193 -0.48 33.52 -22.95
N VAL A 194 0.26 32.45 -22.65
CA VAL A 194 1.14 32.35 -21.48
C VAL A 194 2.54 32.78 -21.92
N ILE A 195 3.09 33.80 -21.27
CA ILE A 195 4.41 34.36 -21.61
C ILE A 195 5.33 34.16 -20.41
N ILE A 196 6.47 33.51 -20.64
CA ILE A 196 7.40 33.09 -19.60
C ILE A 196 8.78 33.69 -19.90
N PRO A 197 9.20 34.75 -19.19
CA PRO A 197 10.55 35.29 -19.37
C PRO A 197 11.61 34.23 -19.07
N ILE A 198 12.72 34.23 -19.81
CA ILE A 198 13.85 33.32 -19.56
C ILE A 198 15.17 34.08 -19.52
N SER A 199 16.11 33.59 -18.71
CA SER A 199 17.44 34.16 -18.55
C SER A 199 18.48 33.06 -18.38
N VAL A 200 19.74 33.37 -18.71
CA VAL A 200 20.88 32.45 -18.57
C VAL A 200 21.97 33.08 -17.73
N SER A 201 22.70 32.28 -16.96
CA SER A 201 23.73 32.74 -16.03
C SER A 201 25.06 33.13 -16.69
N SER A 202 25.21 32.93 -18.00
CA SER A 202 26.47 33.11 -18.73
C SER A 202 26.26 33.80 -20.08
N ASP A 203 27.07 34.83 -20.35
CA ASP A 203 27.08 35.54 -21.63
C ASP A 203 27.68 34.70 -22.78
N ALA A 204 28.29 33.55 -22.45
CA ALA A 204 28.81 32.56 -23.42
C ALA A 204 27.74 31.63 -23.99
N VAL A 205 26.49 31.80 -23.55
CA VAL A 205 25.34 30.98 -23.97
C VAL A 205 24.31 31.87 -24.65
N LEU A 206 23.81 31.44 -25.80
CA LEU A 206 22.74 32.08 -26.54
C LEU A 206 21.44 31.29 -26.36
N LEU A 207 20.37 32.00 -26.01
CA LEU A 207 19.01 31.48 -26.03
C LEU A 207 18.33 31.94 -27.32
N SER A 208 17.52 31.08 -27.95
CA SER A 208 16.80 31.44 -29.19
C SER A 208 15.75 32.54 -28.98
N THR A 209 15.31 32.76 -27.74
CA THR A 209 14.38 33.81 -27.31
C THR A 209 14.71 34.30 -25.89
N THR A 210 14.15 35.44 -25.49
CA THR A 210 14.18 35.95 -24.10
C THR A 210 12.89 35.66 -23.34
N GLU A 211 11.85 35.19 -24.04
CA GLU A 211 10.58 34.76 -23.46
C GLU A 211 9.99 33.61 -24.27
N VAL A 212 9.45 32.61 -23.59
CA VAL A 212 8.69 31.51 -24.20
C VAL A 212 7.23 31.94 -24.26
N GLU A 213 6.65 31.93 -25.45
CA GLU A 213 5.23 32.25 -25.68
C GLU A 213 4.47 30.96 -26.02
N ILE A 214 3.49 30.61 -25.18
CA ILE A 214 2.57 29.49 -25.42
C ILE A 214 1.22 30.09 -25.82
N LEU A 215 0.85 29.87 -27.08
CA LEU A 215 -0.39 30.42 -27.66
C LEU A 215 -1.63 29.55 -27.38
N SER A 216 -1.40 28.27 -27.15
CA SER A 216 -2.38 27.21 -26.83
C SER A 216 -1.60 25.96 -26.46
N GLY A 217 -2.20 25.01 -25.75
CA GLY A 217 -1.49 23.80 -25.34
C GLY A 217 -0.64 24.01 -24.10
N THR A 218 0.06 22.96 -23.68
CA THR A 218 0.84 22.96 -22.43
C THR A 218 2.34 23.10 -22.62
N ILE A 219 2.84 23.26 -23.85
CA ILE A 219 4.28 23.20 -24.15
C ILE A 219 4.72 24.42 -24.97
N GLY A 220 5.77 25.08 -24.52
CA GLY A 220 6.61 25.97 -25.31
C GLY A 220 8.05 25.45 -25.35
N VAL A 221 8.81 25.83 -26.37
CA VAL A 221 10.21 25.40 -26.52
C VAL A 221 11.12 26.59 -26.81
N PHE A 222 12.36 26.48 -26.38
CA PHE A 222 13.46 27.37 -26.79
C PHE A 222 14.72 26.54 -27.01
N ASP A 223 15.67 27.07 -27.76
CA ASP A 223 16.94 26.41 -28.06
C ASP A 223 18.07 27.10 -27.31
N ILE A 224 19.05 26.30 -26.90
CA ILE A 224 20.27 26.73 -26.25
C ILE A 224 21.46 26.39 -27.13
N GLU A 225 22.32 27.38 -27.37
CA GLU A 225 23.59 27.23 -28.07
C GLU A 225 24.74 27.81 -27.24
N VAL A 226 25.88 27.12 -27.21
CA VAL A 226 27.10 27.64 -26.60
C VAL A 226 27.94 28.33 -27.66
N ILE A 227 28.18 29.64 -27.50
CA ILE A 227 28.90 30.46 -28.48
C ILE A 227 30.39 30.63 -28.16
N ASP A 228 30.81 30.36 -26.92
CA ASP A 228 32.21 30.31 -26.52
C ASP A 228 32.62 28.87 -26.23
N SER A 229 33.43 28.29 -27.12
CA SER A 229 33.91 26.91 -26.98
C SER A 229 34.87 26.70 -25.82
N GLU A 230 35.29 27.76 -25.12
CA GLU A 230 36.12 27.67 -23.91
C GLU A 230 35.26 27.56 -22.63
N LEU A 231 33.93 27.65 -22.73
CA LEU A 231 33.04 27.39 -21.60
C LEU A 231 33.08 25.90 -21.24
N SER A 232 33.34 25.60 -19.97
CA SER A 232 33.32 24.24 -19.42
C SER A 232 32.53 24.18 -18.11
N GLY A 233 32.15 22.96 -17.70
CA GLY A 233 31.37 22.74 -16.49
C GLY A 233 29.87 22.88 -16.75
N GLN A 234 29.22 23.86 -16.12
CA GLN A 234 27.77 24.00 -16.16
C GLN A 234 27.31 25.46 -16.24
N PHE A 235 26.11 25.69 -16.75
CA PHE A 235 25.40 26.97 -16.69
C PHE A 235 23.94 26.74 -16.24
N VAL A 236 23.27 27.82 -15.88
CA VAL A 236 21.89 27.76 -15.36
C VAL A 236 20.99 28.63 -16.23
N VAL A 237 19.86 28.08 -16.64
CA VAL A 237 18.73 28.80 -17.22
C VAL A 237 17.65 28.96 -16.17
N THR A 238 17.04 30.13 -16.08
CA THR A 238 16.02 30.46 -15.07
C THR A 238 14.78 31.01 -15.74
N LEU A 239 13.63 30.45 -15.40
CA LEU A 239 12.31 30.98 -15.71
C LEU A 239 12.02 32.19 -14.80
N GLY A 240 11.56 33.27 -15.41
CA GLY A 240 10.99 34.43 -14.70
C GLY A 240 9.51 34.23 -14.39
N THR A 241 8.91 35.22 -13.73
CA THR A 241 7.47 35.19 -13.41
C THR A 241 6.63 35.20 -14.70
N PRO A 242 5.80 34.18 -14.94
CA PRO A 242 5.01 34.09 -16.14
C PRO A 242 3.73 34.95 -16.06
N SER A 243 3.16 35.30 -17.22
CA SER A 243 1.80 35.83 -17.32
C SER A 243 0.79 34.69 -17.53
N ASN A 244 -0.38 34.77 -16.90
CA ASN A 244 -1.45 33.75 -17.01
C ASN A 244 -1.07 32.33 -16.55
N ALA A 245 0.08 32.16 -15.91
CA ALA A 245 0.51 30.96 -15.20
C ALA A 245 1.06 31.34 -13.81
N ALA A 246 1.15 30.38 -12.90
CA ALA A 246 2.00 30.45 -11.72
C ALA A 246 3.42 29.95 -12.06
N LEU A 247 4.42 30.27 -11.24
CA LEU A 247 5.79 29.76 -11.41
C LEU A 247 6.03 28.59 -10.45
N SER A 248 6.50 27.46 -10.98
CA SER A 248 6.91 26.31 -10.16
C SER A 248 8.19 26.62 -9.38
N ASP A 249 8.41 25.88 -8.30
CA ASP A 249 9.74 25.78 -7.68
C ASP A 249 10.77 25.17 -8.66
N SER A 250 10.30 24.33 -9.60
CA SER A 250 11.06 23.83 -10.74
C SER A 250 11.20 24.90 -11.82
N SER A 251 11.91 25.98 -11.49
CA SER A 251 12.10 27.18 -12.32
C SER A 251 13.53 27.34 -12.85
N THR A 252 14.43 26.43 -12.49
CA THR A 252 15.85 26.48 -12.91
C THR A 252 16.29 25.18 -13.56
N LEU A 253 16.89 25.30 -14.74
CA LEU A 253 17.56 24.21 -15.44
C LEU A 253 19.07 24.38 -15.31
N THR A 254 19.75 23.37 -14.75
CA THR A 254 21.21 23.28 -14.78
C THR A 254 21.65 22.42 -15.95
N VAL A 255 22.35 23.02 -16.91
CA VAL A 255 22.88 22.30 -18.08
C VAL A 255 24.35 22.01 -17.87
N SER A 256 24.71 20.72 -17.92
CA SER A 256 26.10 20.27 -17.85
C SER A 256 26.69 20.11 -19.25
N LEU A 257 27.88 20.66 -19.47
CA LEU A 257 28.64 20.50 -20.69
C LEU A 257 29.49 19.24 -20.58
N ILE A 258 29.25 18.30 -21.49
CA ILE A 258 29.90 16.99 -21.46
C ILE A 258 31.13 17.01 -22.36
N GLU A 259 32.28 16.69 -21.77
CA GLU A 259 33.59 16.61 -22.44
C GLU A 259 34.16 15.18 -22.46
N GLU A 260 33.65 14.29 -21.60
CA GLU A 260 34.06 12.89 -21.46
C GLU A 260 32.85 11.97 -21.64
N ALA A 261 33.08 10.71 -22.00
CA ALA A 261 32.01 9.73 -22.22
C ALA A 261 31.09 9.61 -20.99
N VAL A 262 29.77 9.62 -21.20
CA VAL A 262 28.75 9.50 -20.15
C VAL A 262 27.76 8.40 -20.48
N SER A 263 27.09 7.87 -19.46
CA SER A 263 26.14 6.78 -19.64
C SER A 263 24.97 7.18 -20.56
N PRO A 264 24.59 6.34 -21.54
CA PRO A 264 23.45 6.59 -22.40
C PRO A 264 22.14 6.40 -21.62
N LYS A 265 21.12 7.15 -21.99
CA LYS A 265 19.75 6.89 -21.55
C LYS A 265 19.08 5.94 -22.53
N VAL A 266 18.48 4.86 -22.04
CA VAL A 266 17.95 3.78 -22.88
C VAL A 266 16.46 3.58 -22.64
N SER A 267 15.62 3.91 -23.61
CA SER A 267 14.15 3.73 -23.54
C SER A 267 13.65 2.75 -24.59
N LEU A 268 12.51 2.09 -24.30
CA LEU A 268 11.84 1.16 -25.21
C LEU A 268 10.44 1.66 -25.54
N LEU A 269 10.16 1.81 -26.84
CA LEU A 269 8.84 2.19 -27.34
C LEU A 269 8.17 0.97 -27.98
N VAL A 270 7.01 0.57 -27.45
CA VAL A 270 6.26 -0.58 -27.95
C VAL A 270 5.07 -0.11 -28.77
N SER A 271 4.90 -0.66 -29.97
CA SER A 271 3.78 -0.33 -30.85
C SER A 271 3.23 -1.54 -31.62
N GLN A 272 1.95 -1.45 -32.00
CA GLN A 272 1.25 -2.41 -32.86
C GLN A 272 0.15 -1.66 -33.61
N ASN A 273 0.17 -1.67 -34.95
CA ASN A 273 -0.73 -0.83 -35.76
C ASN A 273 -0.72 0.66 -35.34
N GLU A 274 0.47 1.23 -35.10
CA GLU A 274 0.66 2.65 -34.75
C GLU A 274 0.08 3.10 -33.39
N VAL A 275 -0.59 2.23 -32.64
CA VAL A 275 -0.98 2.53 -31.25
C VAL A 275 0.23 2.23 -30.33
N LEU A 276 0.37 2.96 -29.22
CA LEU A 276 1.43 2.79 -28.20
C LEU A 276 0.95 2.02 -26.95
N GLY A 277 1.87 1.35 -26.26
CA GLY A 277 1.57 0.56 -25.06
C GLY A 277 2.00 -0.92 -25.10
N ARG A 278 2.02 -1.53 -23.91
CA ARG A 278 2.59 -2.86 -23.61
C ARG A 278 1.61 -4.04 -23.81
N TYR A 279 0.33 -3.73 -24.05
CA TYR A 279 -0.73 -4.69 -24.31
C TYR A 279 -0.81 -5.02 -25.80
N ILE A 280 -0.60 -6.29 -26.13
CA ILE A 280 -0.54 -6.77 -27.50
C ILE A 280 -1.74 -7.66 -27.79
N THR A 281 -2.51 -7.33 -28.84
CA THR A 281 -3.60 -8.18 -29.31
C THR A 281 -3.05 -9.25 -30.26
N GLN A 282 -3.51 -10.50 -30.11
CA GLN A 282 -3.17 -11.63 -31.01
C GLN A 282 -3.82 -11.49 -32.40
N THR A 283 -3.28 -10.58 -33.22
CA THR A 283 -3.67 -10.36 -34.61
C THR A 283 -2.51 -10.62 -35.57
N ASP A 284 -2.77 -10.57 -36.87
CA ASP A 284 -1.74 -10.68 -37.91
C ASP A 284 -0.87 -9.40 -38.04
N SER A 285 -1.16 -8.38 -37.22
CA SER A 285 -0.43 -7.12 -37.21
C SER A 285 0.86 -7.23 -36.42
N GLU A 286 1.95 -6.78 -37.05
CA GLU A 286 3.28 -6.78 -36.46
C GLU A 286 3.36 -5.86 -35.23
N VAL A 287 4.04 -6.35 -34.21
CA VAL A 287 4.50 -5.60 -33.04
C VAL A 287 5.91 -5.11 -33.32
N ALA A 288 6.18 -3.85 -33.02
CA ALA A 288 7.51 -3.26 -33.11
C ALA A 288 7.91 -2.70 -31.73
N ILE A 289 9.11 -3.07 -31.29
CA ILE A 289 9.79 -2.48 -30.14
C ILE A 289 10.96 -1.68 -30.68
N GLU A 290 10.96 -0.39 -30.44
CA GLU A 290 12.01 0.54 -30.86
C GLU A 290 12.86 0.94 -29.66
N VAL A 291 14.18 0.87 -29.82
CA VAL A 291 15.16 1.33 -28.85
C VAL A 291 15.45 2.80 -29.12
N VAL A 292 15.19 3.65 -28.14
CA VAL A 292 15.54 5.07 -28.18
C VAL A 292 16.73 5.27 -27.26
N ILE A 293 17.85 5.73 -27.83
CA ILE A 293 19.08 6.00 -27.09
C ILE A 293 19.33 7.51 -27.13
N GLU A 294 19.28 8.13 -25.95
CA GLU A 294 19.65 9.54 -25.77
C GLU A 294 21.02 9.60 -25.10
N ASP A 295 22.03 9.86 -25.92
CA ASP A 295 23.41 9.96 -25.50
C ASP A 295 24.07 11.20 -26.11
N VAL A 296 24.90 11.85 -25.30
CA VAL A 296 25.63 13.06 -25.69
C VAL A 296 26.90 12.69 -26.46
N ASN A 297 27.52 11.53 -26.17
CA ASN A 297 28.77 11.14 -26.80
C ASN A 297 29.07 9.64 -26.77
N GLY A 298 28.91 9.00 -27.90
CA GLY A 298 29.21 7.58 -28.01
C GLY A 298 28.57 6.99 -29.24
N ASN A 299 29.10 5.86 -29.70
CA ASN A 299 28.41 4.97 -30.62
C ASN A 299 27.96 3.73 -29.88
N HIS A 300 26.81 3.20 -30.28
CA HIS A 300 26.12 2.15 -29.53
C HIS A 300 26.09 0.83 -30.32
N ALA A 301 26.37 -0.26 -29.63
CA ALA A 301 26.08 -1.62 -30.08
C ALA A 301 24.91 -2.20 -29.28
N LEU A 302 24.08 -3.00 -29.95
CA LEU A 302 22.85 -3.55 -29.38
C LEU A 302 22.89 -5.07 -29.30
N GLY A 303 22.37 -5.61 -28.21
CA GLY A 303 22.04 -7.01 -28.01
C GLY A 303 20.63 -7.16 -27.43
N TRP A 304 20.05 -8.35 -27.55
CA TRP A 304 18.72 -8.66 -27.03
C TRP A 304 18.73 -9.97 -26.25
N ASP A 305 18.09 -9.97 -25.08
CA ASP A 305 17.65 -11.20 -24.42
C ASP A 305 16.14 -11.38 -24.68
N ILE A 306 15.81 -12.45 -25.40
CA ILE A 306 14.46 -12.75 -25.87
C ILE A 306 14.00 -14.06 -25.24
N PRO A 307 12.79 -14.12 -24.65
CA PRO A 307 12.31 -15.34 -24.01
C PRO A 307 12.04 -16.43 -25.05
N VAL A 308 12.18 -17.70 -24.65
CA VAL A 308 12.06 -18.87 -25.53
C VAL A 308 10.76 -18.94 -26.34
N GLY A 309 9.67 -18.32 -25.85
CA GLY A 309 8.39 -18.27 -26.56
C GLY A 309 8.31 -17.25 -27.70
N LEU A 310 9.24 -16.29 -27.78
CA LEU A 310 9.33 -15.28 -28.84
C LEU A 310 10.59 -15.45 -29.71
N ALA A 311 11.63 -16.10 -29.20
CA ALA A 311 12.95 -16.17 -29.84
C ALA A 311 12.94 -16.67 -31.30
N ASP A 312 11.99 -17.53 -31.68
CA ASP A 312 11.91 -18.10 -33.03
C ASP A 312 11.10 -17.24 -34.03
N ILE A 313 10.40 -16.20 -33.57
CA ILE A 313 9.47 -15.40 -34.39
C ILE A 313 9.85 -13.92 -34.49
N VAL A 314 10.88 -13.51 -33.76
CA VAL A 314 11.41 -12.14 -33.75
C VAL A 314 12.36 -11.88 -34.91
N ASP A 315 12.23 -10.69 -35.50
CA ASP A 315 13.15 -10.10 -36.46
C ASP A 315 13.90 -8.95 -35.79
N THR A 316 15.23 -8.95 -35.93
CA THR A 316 16.15 -7.93 -35.41
C THR A 316 17.11 -7.42 -36.49
N ASP A 317 16.80 -7.66 -37.77
CA ASP A 317 17.64 -7.26 -38.91
C ASP A 317 17.71 -5.73 -39.07
N ILE A 318 16.77 -5.00 -38.46
CA ILE A 318 16.76 -3.54 -38.42
C ILE A 318 17.41 -3.07 -37.12
N TRP A 319 18.50 -2.30 -37.23
CA TRP A 319 19.19 -1.74 -36.07
C TRP A 319 18.22 -0.89 -35.23
N GLY A 320 18.23 -1.10 -33.91
CA GLY A 320 17.35 -0.40 -32.97
C GLY A 320 15.92 -0.91 -32.93
N GLN A 321 15.58 -1.99 -33.65
CA GLN A 321 14.21 -2.51 -33.67
C GLN A 321 14.14 -4.02 -33.49
N LEU A 322 13.14 -4.46 -32.73
CA LEU A 322 12.70 -5.85 -32.62
C LEU A 322 11.25 -5.94 -33.09
N ARG A 323 10.97 -6.82 -34.05
CA ARG A 323 9.64 -6.97 -34.67
C ARG A 323 9.16 -8.41 -34.59
N PHE A 324 7.87 -8.63 -34.39
CA PHE A 324 7.28 -9.99 -34.47
C PHE A 324 5.78 -9.95 -34.75
N ASN A 325 5.23 -11.06 -35.26
CA ASN A 325 3.79 -11.23 -35.46
C ASN A 325 3.20 -12.06 -34.30
N PRO A 326 2.26 -11.51 -33.50
CA PRO A 326 1.75 -12.16 -32.30
C PRO A 326 0.64 -13.18 -32.57
N LYS A 327 0.16 -13.34 -33.81
CA LYS A 327 -1.03 -14.15 -34.15
C LYS A 327 -1.03 -15.57 -33.58
N ASP A 328 0.11 -16.25 -33.64
CA ASP A 328 0.28 -17.63 -33.20
C ASP A 328 1.07 -17.74 -31.88
N THR A 329 1.37 -16.61 -31.24
CA THR A 329 2.06 -16.58 -29.94
C THR A 329 1.11 -17.00 -28.84
N GLN A 330 1.57 -17.72 -27.82
CA GLN A 330 0.69 -18.08 -26.69
C GLN A 330 0.31 -16.83 -25.89
N PRO A 331 -0.90 -16.74 -25.32
CA PRO A 331 -1.23 -15.68 -24.38
C PRO A 331 -0.32 -15.77 -23.15
N GLY A 332 0.14 -14.62 -22.64
CA GLY A 332 1.03 -14.55 -21.48
C GLY A 332 1.83 -13.26 -21.44
N THR A 333 2.64 -13.13 -20.39
CA THR A 333 3.59 -12.03 -20.21
C THR A 333 4.98 -12.44 -20.69
N TYR A 334 5.62 -11.59 -21.48
CA TYR A 334 6.93 -11.82 -22.09
C TYR A 334 7.86 -10.65 -21.77
N LYS A 335 8.89 -10.88 -20.95
CA LYS A 335 9.93 -9.90 -20.66
C LYS A 335 10.99 -9.90 -21.76
N ILE A 336 11.21 -8.78 -22.40
CA ILE A 336 12.29 -8.56 -23.38
C ILE A 336 13.29 -7.59 -22.78
N THR A 337 14.58 -7.86 -22.94
CA THR A 337 15.65 -6.98 -22.47
C THR A 337 16.54 -6.57 -23.63
N VAL A 338 16.73 -5.26 -23.81
CA VAL A 338 17.80 -4.73 -24.66
C VAL A 338 19.07 -4.56 -23.83
N LYS A 339 20.21 -4.82 -24.47
CA LYS A 339 21.56 -4.59 -23.96
C LYS A 339 22.24 -3.57 -24.85
N VAL A 340 22.78 -2.52 -24.27
CA VAL A 340 23.45 -1.42 -24.97
C VAL A 340 24.90 -1.35 -24.46
N GLU A 341 25.84 -1.49 -25.39
CA GLU A 341 27.26 -1.21 -25.15
C GLU A 341 27.59 0.16 -25.76
N ASP A 342 28.30 0.98 -25.01
CA ASP A 342 28.79 2.30 -25.42
C ASP A 342 30.31 2.23 -25.68
N ASP A 343 30.76 2.72 -26.83
CA ASP A 343 32.18 2.66 -27.22
C ASP A 343 33.10 3.62 -26.44
N GLY A 344 32.53 4.66 -25.81
CA GLY A 344 33.17 5.57 -24.87
C GLY A 344 33.28 5.00 -23.45
N LEU A 345 32.44 4.03 -23.08
CA LEU A 345 32.41 3.37 -21.76
C LEU A 345 32.69 1.85 -21.86
N PRO A 346 33.93 1.45 -22.24
CA PRO A 346 34.25 0.06 -22.48
C PRO A 346 34.16 -0.80 -21.21
N GLY A 347 33.35 -1.87 -21.28
CA GLY A 347 33.16 -2.83 -20.19
C GLY A 347 31.92 -2.57 -19.33
N GLU A 348 31.21 -1.46 -19.58
CA GLU A 348 29.89 -1.20 -19.02
C GLU A 348 28.82 -1.73 -19.99
N LEU A 349 27.72 -2.25 -19.43
CA LEU A 349 26.60 -2.78 -20.18
C LEU A 349 25.32 -2.22 -19.60
N PHE A 350 24.61 -1.42 -20.40
CA PHE A 350 23.35 -0.81 -19.98
C PHE A 350 22.20 -1.69 -20.43
N THR A 351 21.30 -2.05 -19.53
CA THR A 351 20.15 -2.89 -19.87
C THR A 351 18.84 -2.17 -19.63
N ARG A 352 17.85 -2.41 -20.49
CA ARG A 352 16.46 -2.00 -20.25
C ARG A 352 15.52 -3.12 -20.59
N SER A 353 14.51 -3.34 -19.75
CA SER A 353 13.51 -4.38 -19.94
C SER A 353 12.11 -3.81 -20.12
N VAL A 354 11.26 -4.53 -20.85
CA VAL A 354 9.82 -4.29 -20.91
C VAL A 354 9.07 -5.62 -20.85
N SER A 355 8.01 -5.69 -20.05
CA SER A 355 7.06 -6.82 -20.04
C SER A 355 5.93 -6.56 -21.04
N LEU A 356 5.79 -7.43 -22.03
CA LEU A 356 4.69 -7.41 -22.99
C LEU A 356 3.58 -8.36 -22.54
N LYS A 357 2.34 -7.87 -22.50
CA LYS A 357 1.17 -8.70 -22.20
C LYS A 357 0.44 -9.05 -23.49
N ILE A 358 0.67 -10.26 -23.98
CA ILE A 358 0.01 -10.77 -25.18
C ILE A 358 -1.31 -11.42 -24.77
N SER A 359 -2.43 -10.86 -25.23
CA SER A 359 -3.78 -11.34 -24.91
C SER A 359 -4.70 -11.37 -26.13
N GLY A 360 -5.84 -12.06 -26.00
CA GLY A 360 -6.90 -12.06 -27.00
C GLY A 360 -7.82 -10.82 -26.93
N LEU A 361 -7.54 -9.86 -26.04
CA LEU A 361 -8.35 -8.66 -25.86
C LEU A 361 -7.90 -7.54 -26.80
N THR A 362 -8.86 -6.73 -27.22
CA THR A 362 -8.61 -5.55 -28.05
C THR A 362 -7.85 -4.51 -27.24
N ARG A 363 -6.81 -3.97 -27.87
CA ARG A 363 -6.02 -2.87 -27.34
C ARG A 363 -6.87 -1.64 -27.03
N ILE A 364 -6.53 -0.97 -25.93
CA ILE A 364 -7.02 0.35 -25.56
C ILE A 364 -5.89 1.36 -25.86
N SER A 365 -6.25 2.56 -26.31
CA SER A 365 -5.27 3.64 -26.54
C SER A 365 -4.60 4.05 -25.23
N ASP A 366 -3.36 4.53 -25.35
CA ASP A 366 -2.50 5.02 -24.26
C ASP A 366 -1.73 6.19 -24.87
N SER A 367 -2.19 7.41 -24.60
CA SER A 367 -1.84 8.63 -25.34
C SER A 367 -0.47 9.18 -24.94
N ASP A 368 -0.04 9.00 -23.70
CA ASP A 368 1.25 9.46 -23.19
C ASP A 368 2.26 8.32 -22.98
N ASN A 369 1.84 7.08 -23.21
CA ASN A 369 2.65 5.86 -23.15
C ASN A 369 3.29 5.67 -21.78
N ASP A 370 2.50 5.92 -20.73
CA ASP A 370 2.84 5.61 -19.34
C ASP A 370 2.41 4.18 -18.94
N GLY A 371 1.62 3.50 -19.78
CA GLY A 371 1.12 2.15 -19.56
C GLY A 371 -0.30 2.08 -18.96
N VAL A 372 -0.88 3.21 -18.57
CA VAL A 372 -2.27 3.35 -18.17
C VAL A 372 -3.14 3.61 -19.41
N PRO A 373 -4.18 2.81 -19.66
CA PRO A 373 -5.09 3.06 -20.78
C PRO A 373 -5.86 4.37 -20.67
N ASP A 374 -6.09 5.08 -21.78
CA ASP A 374 -6.80 6.38 -21.85
C ASP A 374 -8.20 6.40 -21.19
N ASP A 375 -8.87 5.24 -21.06
CA ASP A 375 -10.19 5.14 -20.40
C ASP A 375 -10.11 5.01 -18.87
N LEU A 376 -8.91 4.73 -18.36
CA LEU A 376 -8.56 4.68 -16.94
C LEU A 376 -7.60 5.80 -16.53
N ASP A 377 -6.96 6.44 -17.51
CA ASP A 377 -6.00 7.51 -17.30
C ASP A 377 -6.70 8.87 -17.15
N ILE A 378 -6.41 9.54 -16.03
CA ILE A 378 -6.91 10.88 -15.74
C ILE A 378 -5.87 11.96 -16.07
N THR A 379 -4.63 11.58 -16.42
CA THR A 379 -3.51 12.49 -16.64
C THR A 379 -2.63 12.06 -17.82
N VAL A 380 -2.58 12.88 -18.87
CA VAL A 380 -1.61 12.70 -19.98
C VAL A 380 -0.30 13.46 -19.77
N THR A 381 -0.06 13.94 -18.54
CA THR A 381 1.12 14.72 -18.18
C THR A 381 2.28 13.78 -17.86
N PRO A 382 3.43 13.85 -18.56
CA PRO A 382 4.47 12.84 -18.44
C PRO A 382 5.03 12.64 -17.02
N ASN A 383 5.08 13.69 -16.19
CA ASN A 383 5.61 13.61 -14.83
C ASN A 383 4.54 13.32 -13.78
N ALA A 384 3.36 12.85 -14.17
CA ALA A 384 2.30 12.40 -13.30
C ALA A 384 1.82 11.01 -13.74
N ILE A 385 1.34 10.20 -12.82
CA ILE A 385 0.78 8.87 -13.12
C ILE A 385 -0.30 8.49 -12.12
N GLU A 386 -1.31 7.76 -12.60
CA GLU A 386 -2.42 7.30 -11.79
C GLU A 386 -1.97 6.40 -10.63
N LEU A 387 -2.57 6.58 -9.45
CA LEU A 387 -2.29 5.72 -8.30
C LEU A 387 -3.04 4.38 -8.40
N GLY A 388 -4.28 4.39 -8.89
CA GLY A 388 -5.08 3.18 -9.05
C GLY A 388 -6.55 3.49 -9.35
N SER A 389 -7.31 2.55 -9.93
CA SER A 389 -8.74 2.73 -10.28
C SER A 389 -9.70 3.22 -9.17
N ALA A 390 -9.31 3.15 -7.90
CA ALA A 390 -10.09 3.65 -6.77
C ALA A 390 -9.71 5.08 -6.34
N SER A 391 -8.73 5.68 -7.01
CA SER A 391 -8.16 7.00 -6.74
C SER A 391 -8.60 8.00 -7.81
N ASN A 392 -8.66 9.26 -7.42
CA ASN A 392 -8.74 10.42 -8.33
C ASN A 392 -7.50 11.32 -8.17
N GLN A 393 -6.41 10.71 -7.71
CA GLN A 393 -5.13 11.33 -7.39
C GLN A 393 -4.02 10.61 -8.14
N VAL A 394 -2.98 11.38 -8.45
CA VAL A 394 -1.81 10.95 -9.20
C VAL A 394 -0.57 11.06 -8.31
N ALA A 395 0.40 10.18 -8.51
CA ALA A 395 1.77 10.44 -8.07
C ALA A 395 2.39 11.46 -9.03
N GLN A 396 3.22 12.37 -8.50
CA GLN A 396 3.82 13.45 -9.30
C GLN A 396 5.32 13.55 -9.05
N ALA A 397 6.09 13.46 -10.13
CA ALA A 397 7.53 13.66 -10.12
C ALA A 397 7.91 15.09 -10.52
N SER A 398 9.18 15.42 -10.33
CA SER A 398 9.72 16.71 -10.78
C SER A 398 9.68 16.85 -12.31
N ALA A 399 9.62 18.09 -12.79
CA ALA A 399 9.60 18.36 -14.23
C ALA A 399 10.82 17.75 -14.94
N GLY A 400 10.61 17.21 -16.15
CA GLY A 400 11.65 16.51 -16.92
C GLY A 400 11.77 15.01 -16.62
N VAL A 401 10.98 14.49 -15.68
CA VAL A 401 10.78 13.06 -15.47
C VAL A 401 9.58 12.58 -16.29
N LYS A 402 9.66 11.38 -16.86
CA LYS A 402 8.50 10.65 -17.35
C LYS A 402 8.21 9.47 -16.44
N LEU A 403 7.01 9.39 -15.88
CA LEU A 403 6.53 8.24 -15.10
C LEU A 403 5.87 7.22 -16.03
N SER A 404 5.94 5.95 -15.63
CA SER A 404 5.23 4.85 -16.27
C SER A 404 5.00 3.72 -15.27
N LEU A 405 4.08 2.82 -15.56
CA LEU A 405 3.83 1.65 -14.73
C LEU A 405 5.05 0.74 -14.65
N GLY A 406 5.29 0.23 -13.45
CA GLY A 406 6.21 -0.88 -13.27
C GLY A 406 5.68 -2.15 -13.94
N ASN A 407 6.54 -3.16 -14.02
CA ASN A 407 6.18 -4.37 -14.76
C ASN A 407 5.05 -5.17 -14.07
N VAL A 408 4.96 -5.13 -12.74
CA VAL A 408 3.91 -5.80 -11.97
C VAL A 408 2.59 -5.05 -12.09
N ALA A 409 2.58 -3.72 -11.91
CA ALA A 409 1.41 -2.87 -12.09
C ALA A 409 0.86 -2.95 -13.53
N ALA A 410 1.75 -3.03 -14.52
CA ALA A 410 1.33 -3.27 -15.90
C ALA A 410 0.66 -4.64 -16.09
N ASP A 411 1.04 -5.66 -15.31
CA ASP A 411 0.44 -7.00 -15.40
C ASP A 411 -0.94 -7.09 -14.71
N THR A 412 -1.30 -6.17 -13.81
CA THR A 412 -2.55 -6.19 -13.02
C THR A 412 -3.72 -5.45 -13.69
N GLY A 413 -3.58 -5.04 -14.95
CA GLY A 413 -4.63 -4.38 -15.72
C GLY A 413 -4.36 -2.91 -16.03
N GLY A 414 -3.22 -2.38 -15.56
CA GLY A 414 -2.75 -1.05 -15.93
C GLY A 414 -3.59 0.09 -15.36
N ALA A 415 -4.16 -0.09 -14.17
CA ALA A 415 -5.07 0.90 -13.58
C ALA A 415 -4.36 1.97 -12.73
N GLY A 416 -3.04 1.91 -12.59
CA GLY A 416 -2.21 2.78 -11.75
C GLY A 416 -1.06 2.03 -11.08
N ILE A 417 -0.23 2.75 -10.33
CA ILE A 417 1.02 2.21 -9.74
C ILE A 417 0.84 1.41 -8.44
N PHE A 418 -0.33 1.44 -7.81
CA PHE A 418 -0.57 0.64 -6.60
C PHE A 418 -0.73 -0.84 -6.93
N VAL A 419 0.03 -1.66 -6.21
CA VAL A 419 -0.04 -3.12 -6.25
C VAL A 419 -0.17 -3.70 -4.84
N THR A 420 -0.55 -4.96 -4.78
CA THR A 420 -0.67 -5.75 -3.56
C THR A 420 0.49 -6.73 -3.45
N GLU A 421 0.74 -7.21 -2.23
CA GLU A 421 1.83 -8.16 -2.00
C GLU A 421 1.61 -9.48 -2.77
N THR A 422 0.34 -9.88 -2.96
CA THR A 422 0.01 -11.11 -3.72
C THR A 422 0.31 -11.03 -5.22
N GLU A 423 0.55 -9.82 -5.74
CA GLU A 423 0.90 -9.58 -7.15
C GLU A 423 2.42 -9.58 -7.36
N LEU A 424 3.21 -9.43 -6.29
CA LEU A 424 4.66 -9.51 -6.35
C LEU A 424 5.16 -10.96 -6.42
N PRO A 425 6.34 -11.19 -7.02
CA PRO A 425 6.90 -12.54 -7.17
C PRO A 425 7.35 -13.17 -5.84
N VAL A 426 7.69 -12.36 -4.84
CA VAL A 426 8.16 -12.80 -3.52
C VAL A 426 7.52 -11.93 -2.44
N PRO A 427 6.69 -12.48 -1.52
CA PRO A 427 6.13 -11.72 -0.40
C PRO A 427 7.18 -11.43 0.70
N ASP A 428 6.99 -10.38 1.48
CA ASP A 428 7.78 -10.06 2.67
C ASP A 428 7.09 -10.62 3.92
N VAL A 429 7.40 -11.87 4.25
CA VAL A 429 6.78 -12.58 5.39
C VAL A 429 7.04 -11.96 6.76
N GLN A 430 7.86 -10.90 6.84
CA GLN A 430 8.18 -10.18 8.08
C GLN A 430 7.45 -8.85 8.23
N SER A 431 6.72 -8.40 7.20
CA SER A 431 6.12 -7.07 7.16
C SER A 431 4.70 -7.09 6.65
N GLU A 432 3.87 -6.20 7.17
CA GLU A 432 2.58 -5.86 6.58
C GLU A 432 2.68 -4.53 5.82
N PHE A 433 1.95 -4.41 4.72
CA PHE A 433 1.89 -3.20 3.88
C PHE A 433 0.50 -2.54 3.98
N PRO A 434 0.18 -1.85 5.09
CA PRO A 434 -1.16 -1.31 5.33
C PRO A 434 -1.57 -0.21 4.33
N LEU A 435 -0.61 0.38 3.63
CA LEU A 435 -0.83 1.41 2.60
C LEU A 435 -0.68 0.86 1.17
N GLY A 436 -0.53 -0.45 1.02
CA GLY A 436 -0.20 -1.08 -0.26
C GLY A 436 1.25 -0.87 -0.67
N LEU A 437 1.56 -1.32 -1.88
CA LEU A 437 2.88 -1.24 -2.51
C LEU A 437 2.79 -0.37 -3.76
N LEU A 438 3.91 0.24 -4.12
CA LEU A 438 4.12 0.96 -5.36
C LEU A 438 4.89 0.07 -6.32
N ASP A 439 4.53 0.10 -7.59
CA ASP A 439 5.32 -0.44 -8.69
C ASP A 439 5.30 0.51 -9.89
N PHE A 440 6.39 1.24 -10.08
CA PHE A 440 6.53 2.27 -11.11
C PHE A 440 7.93 2.28 -11.74
N GLU A 441 8.04 2.93 -12.89
CA GLU A 441 9.30 3.26 -13.54
C GLU A 441 9.35 4.77 -13.80
N ALA A 442 10.51 5.38 -13.61
CA ALA A 442 10.72 6.80 -13.86
C ALA A 442 11.91 7.05 -14.79
N GLU A 443 11.64 7.61 -15.95
CA GLU A 443 12.65 8.01 -16.94
C GLU A 443 13.17 9.42 -16.61
N LEU A 444 14.47 9.53 -16.34
CA LEU A 444 15.16 10.76 -15.96
C LEU A 444 15.80 11.44 -17.17
N SER A 445 15.99 12.76 -17.09
CA SER A 445 16.71 13.54 -18.11
C SER A 445 18.23 13.27 -18.13
N VAL A 446 18.79 12.84 -17.00
CA VAL A 446 20.23 12.57 -16.84
C VAL A 446 20.39 11.25 -16.08
N PRO A 447 20.98 10.20 -16.69
CA PRO A 447 21.40 8.99 -16.01
C PRO A 447 22.27 9.25 -14.78
N GLY A 448 21.99 8.54 -13.69
CA GLY A 448 22.67 8.63 -12.39
C GLY A 448 22.20 9.78 -11.50
N ASP A 449 21.17 10.51 -11.94
CA ASP A 449 20.49 11.53 -11.13
C ASP A 449 19.44 10.88 -10.22
N SER A 450 18.85 11.68 -9.33
CA SER A 450 17.80 11.20 -8.42
C SER A 450 16.41 11.60 -8.91
N LEU A 451 15.50 10.63 -8.96
CA LEU A 451 14.06 10.87 -8.97
C LEU A 451 13.67 11.60 -7.68
N ALA A 452 12.73 12.55 -7.77
CA ALA A 452 11.95 13.02 -6.63
C ALA A 452 10.47 12.85 -6.96
N LEU A 453 9.78 11.98 -6.21
CA LEU A 453 8.41 11.55 -6.43
C LEU A 453 7.55 11.85 -5.20
N VAL A 454 6.48 12.62 -5.41
CA VAL A 454 5.43 12.83 -4.41
C VAL A 454 4.30 11.83 -4.64
N VAL A 455 3.93 11.12 -3.58
CA VAL A 455 2.83 10.13 -3.60
C VAL A 455 1.79 10.51 -2.54
N PRO A 456 0.58 10.92 -2.95
CA PRO A 456 -0.56 11.00 -2.04
C PRO A 456 -0.92 9.61 -1.48
N LEU A 457 -1.06 9.52 -0.17
CA LEU A 457 -1.39 8.27 0.51
C LEU A 457 -2.91 8.18 0.76
N LEU A 458 -3.49 7.01 0.51
CA LEU A 458 -4.93 6.76 0.70
C LEU A 458 -5.34 6.73 2.17
N SER A 459 -4.38 6.53 3.08
CA SER A 459 -4.59 6.67 4.52
C SER A 459 -3.29 7.11 5.21
N ALA A 460 -3.40 7.50 6.47
CA ALA A 460 -2.29 8.05 7.23
C ALA A 460 -1.21 7.00 7.50
N ILE A 461 0.05 7.45 7.51
CA ILE A 461 1.21 6.62 7.86
C ILE A 461 1.03 6.05 9.28
N PRO A 462 1.13 4.72 9.48
CA PRO A 462 1.01 4.09 10.79
C PRO A 462 2.26 4.31 11.65
N GLN A 463 2.11 4.10 12.96
CA GLN A 463 3.23 4.16 13.89
C GLN A 463 4.29 3.08 13.59
N GLY A 464 5.57 3.43 13.68
CA GLY A 464 6.67 2.48 13.49
C GLY A 464 6.90 2.05 12.04
N ALA A 465 6.32 2.80 11.09
CA ALA A 465 6.47 2.54 9.67
C ALA A 465 7.94 2.64 9.20
N THR A 466 8.31 1.74 8.30
CA THR A 466 9.54 1.74 7.52
C THR A 466 9.19 1.72 6.03
N TYR A 467 10.16 1.95 5.15
CA TYR A 467 9.96 1.73 3.72
C TYR A 467 10.80 0.53 3.29
N ARG A 468 10.16 -0.44 2.64
CA ARG A 468 10.78 -1.67 2.18
C ARG A 468 10.88 -1.66 0.66
N LYS A 469 11.99 -2.19 0.15
CA LYS A 469 12.31 -2.27 -1.28
C LYS A 469 12.52 -3.72 -1.68
N LEU A 470 11.90 -4.11 -2.81
CA LEU A 470 12.15 -5.40 -3.43
C LEU A 470 13.21 -5.22 -4.52
N ILE A 471 14.42 -5.71 -4.28
CA ILE A 471 15.56 -5.59 -5.18
C ILE A 471 15.99 -6.99 -5.59
N ASN A 472 15.98 -7.30 -6.89
CA ASN A 472 16.39 -8.61 -7.42
C ASN A 472 15.74 -9.82 -6.71
N GLY A 473 14.48 -9.70 -6.28
CA GLY A 473 13.74 -10.76 -5.60
C GLY A 473 14.02 -10.90 -4.10
N THR A 474 14.73 -9.95 -3.49
CA THR A 474 14.99 -9.90 -2.04
C THR A 474 14.49 -8.59 -1.44
N TRP A 475 13.79 -8.70 -0.32
CA TRP A 475 13.32 -7.55 0.46
C TRP A 475 14.42 -7.00 1.35
N ARG A 476 14.53 -5.67 1.40
CA ARG A 476 15.41 -4.94 2.33
C ARG A 476 14.81 -3.60 2.72
N ASP A 477 15.36 -3.00 3.77
CA ASP A 477 15.05 -1.63 4.13
C ASP A 477 15.58 -0.65 3.08
N PHE A 478 14.86 0.46 2.90
CA PHE A 478 15.30 1.55 2.05
C PHE A 478 16.61 2.16 2.58
N VAL A 479 17.60 2.26 1.71
CA VAL A 479 18.90 2.83 2.04
C VAL A 479 18.84 4.35 1.94
N VAL A 480 19.07 5.06 3.04
CA VAL A 480 19.07 6.54 3.07
C VAL A 480 20.51 7.06 3.01
N ASP A 481 20.80 7.94 2.05
CA ASP A 481 22.10 8.59 1.85
C ASP A 481 21.95 10.01 1.22
N GLU A 482 23.01 10.55 0.61
CA GLU A 482 22.99 11.90 0.01
C GLU A 482 22.11 12.02 -1.24
N LYS A 483 21.83 10.91 -1.93
CA LYS A 483 21.04 10.87 -3.17
C LYS A 483 19.75 10.06 -3.03
N ASN A 484 19.58 9.37 -1.91
CA ASN A 484 18.41 8.56 -1.60
C ASN A 484 17.79 9.03 -0.29
N THR A 485 16.56 9.54 -0.33
CA THR A 485 15.88 10.03 0.87
C THR A 485 14.42 9.66 0.89
N ILE A 486 13.90 9.44 2.11
CA ILE A 486 12.47 9.36 2.37
C ILE A 486 12.10 10.53 3.27
N ALA A 487 10.98 11.18 2.94
CA ALA A 487 10.37 12.20 3.77
C ALA A 487 8.85 12.12 3.70
N SER A 488 8.17 12.68 4.70
CA SER A 488 6.71 12.72 4.76
C SER A 488 6.18 14.04 5.31
N THR A 489 4.92 14.34 5.02
CA THR A 489 4.18 15.49 5.56
C THR A 489 2.67 15.24 5.54
N GLY A 490 1.92 15.98 6.35
CA GLY A 490 0.48 16.13 6.19
C GLY A 490 0.10 16.90 4.92
N LEU A 491 -1.20 16.93 4.62
CA LEU A 491 -1.75 17.70 3.50
C LEU A 491 -1.54 19.22 3.71
N ASN A 492 -1.37 19.94 2.61
CA ASN A 492 -1.31 21.40 2.61
C ASN A 492 -2.68 22.03 2.97
N SER A 493 -2.73 23.37 3.09
CA SER A 493 -3.96 24.08 3.44
C SER A 493 -5.13 23.92 2.46
N GLN A 494 -4.86 23.44 1.25
CA GLN A 494 -5.85 23.18 0.20
C GLN A 494 -6.27 21.69 0.17
N GLY A 495 -5.66 20.83 0.97
CA GLY A 495 -5.99 19.39 1.05
C GLY A 495 -5.23 18.50 0.06
N GLY A 496 -4.18 19.01 -0.59
CA GLY A 496 -3.30 18.24 -1.48
C GLY A 496 -1.90 18.05 -0.90
N CYS A 497 -1.06 17.23 -1.54
CA CYS A 497 0.35 17.13 -1.17
C CYS A 497 1.15 18.36 -1.64
N PRO A 498 2.17 18.80 -0.87
CA PRO A 498 3.09 19.84 -1.33
C PRO A 498 3.92 19.40 -2.56
N SER A 499 4.56 20.35 -3.24
CA SER A 499 5.45 20.09 -4.39
C SER A 499 6.67 19.25 -4.00
N THR A 500 7.32 18.61 -4.98
CA THR A 500 8.53 17.77 -4.79
C THR A 500 9.71 18.50 -4.13
N SER A 501 9.69 19.84 -4.14
CA SER A 501 10.71 20.72 -3.57
C SER A 501 10.27 21.45 -2.30
N SER A 502 9.07 21.18 -1.79
CA SER A 502 8.58 21.84 -0.59
C SER A 502 9.44 21.52 0.62
N ALA A 503 9.73 22.55 1.42
CA ALA A 503 10.42 22.39 2.69
C ALA A 503 9.53 21.82 3.81
N ASP A 504 8.24 21.59 3.54
CA ASP A 504 7.29 21.00 4.49
C ASP A 504 7.58 19.51 4.74
N TYR A 505 8.24 18.84 3.79
CA TYR A 505 8.63 17.44 3.94
C TYR A 505 9.69 17.27 5.02
N ILE A 506 9.38 16.42 6.00
CA ILE A 506 10.28 16.08 7.10
C ILE A 506 10.89 14.72 6.81
N SER A 507 12.22 14.59 6.95
CA SER A 507 12.93 13.33 6.72
C SER A 507 12.40 12.20 7.61
N GLY A 508 12.20 11.03 7.01
CA GLY A 508 11.58 9.85 7.63
C GLY A 508 10.09 9.73 7.36
N LEU A 509 9.49 8.68 7.92
CA LEU A 509 8.05 8.42 7.88
C LEU A 509 7.44 8.83 9.24
N THR A 510 6.63 9.87 9.24
CA THR A 510 5.98 10.38 10.45
C THR A 510 4.56 9.83 10.56
N GLU A 511 4.21 9.29 11.72
CA GLU A 511 2.85 8.82 12.00
C GLU A 511 1.81 9.93 11.76
N GLY A 512 0.73 9.62 11.04
CA GLY A 512 -0.35 10.56 10.75
C GLY A 512 -0.20 11.31 9.41
N ASP A 513 0.99 11.35 8.83
CA ASP A 513 1.23 12.03 7.56
C ASP A 513 0.54 11.31 6.39
N MET A 514 0.20 12.06 5.34
CA MET A 514 -0.57 11.59 4.19
C MET A 514 0.13 11.79 2.84
N CYS A 515 1.34 12.32 2.87
CA CYS A 515 2.14 12.56 1.67
C CYS A 515 3.53 11.96 1.87
N LEU A 516 3.94 11.12 0.93
CA LEU A 516 5.28 10.58 0.84
C LEU A 516 6.07 11.39 -0.20
N LEU A 517 7.31 11.75 0.12
CA LEU A 517 8.32 12.19 -0.85
C LEU A 517 9.43 11.14 -0.87
N LEU A 518 9.54 10.45 -2.01
CA LEU A 518 10.55 9.44 -2.26
C LEU A 518 11.62 10.02 -3.19
N THR A 519 12.88 9.91 -2.81
CA THR A 519 14.02 10.29 -3.65
C THR A 519 14.90 9.08 -3.90
N VAL A 520 15.09 8.68 -5.16
CA VAL A 520 15.79 7.45 -5.55
C VAL A 520 16.81 7.76 -6.64
N GLU A 521 18.06 7.35 -6.42
CA GLU A 521 19.14 7.46 -7.40
C GLU A 521 19.04 6.36 -8.47
N ASP A 522 19.07 6.75 -9.76
CA ASP A 522 19.24 5.83 -10.90
C ASP A 522 20.58 5.10 -10.82
N GLY A 523 20.53 3.77 -10.79
CA GLY A 523 21.66 2.87 -10.55
C GLY A 523 22.11 2.78 -9.08
N GLY A 524 21.40 3.44 -8.16
CA GLY A 524 21.69 3.45 -6.73
C GLY A 524 21.18 2.22 -5.98
N PRO A 525 21.36 2.16 -4.64
CA PRO A 525 20.93 1.04 -3.82
C PRO A 525 19.40 0.90 -3.71
N ASN A 526 18.59 1.89 -4.10
CA ASN A 526 17.14 1.74 -4.08
C ASN A 526 16.54 1.57 -5.48
N ASP A 527 17.37 1.48 -6.51
CA ASP A 527 16.94 1.18 -7.85
C ASP A 527 16.98 -0.34 -8.09
N ALA A 528 15.85 -0.91 -8.52
CA ALA A 528 15.67 -2.35 -8.55
C ALA A 528 16.55 -3.07 -9.58
N ASP A 529 16.96 -2.41 -10.66
CA ASP A 529 17.88 -2.98 -11.66
C ASP A 529 19.36 -2.59 -11.44
N ALA A 530 19.61 -1.63 -10.55
CA ALA A 530 20.93 -1.07 -10.24
C ALA A 530 21.73 -0.64 -11.48
N GLN A 531 21.06 -0.19 -12.54
CA GLN A 531 21.68 0.30 -13.78
C GLN A 531 21.66 1.82 -13.84
N ILE A 532 22.76 2.44 -14.28
CA ILE A 532 22.77 3.88 -14.58
C ILE A 532 22.34 4.05 -16.05
N ASN A 533 21.04 3.91 -16.31
CA ASN A 533 20.47 3.90 -17.67
C ASN A 533 19.43 5.01 -17.90
N GLY A 534 19.27 5.91 -16.91
CA GLY A 534 18.26 6.97 -16.91
C GLY A 534 16.87 6.49 -16.51
N HIS A 535 16.72 5.34 -15.86
CA HIS A 535 15.45 4.80 -15.41
C HIS A 535 15.55 4.28 -13.98
N VAL A 536 14.78 4.88 -13.07
CA VAL A 536 14.55 4.29 -11.74
C VAL A 536 13.45 3.25 -11.83
N VAL A 537 13.72 2.03 -11.35
CA VAL A 537 12.75 0.94 -11.24
C VAL A 537 12.36 0.73 -9.78
N ASP A 538 11.09 0.92 -9.45
CA ASP A 538 10.54 0.70 -8.11
C ASP A 538 9.52 -0.43 -8.14
N PRO A 539 9.79 -1.50 -7.37
CA PRO A 539 8.75 -1.90 -6.43
C PRO A 539 9.18 -1.74 -4.96
N GLY A 540 8.23 -1.35 -4.12
CA GLY A 540 8.44 -1.15 -2.69
C GLY A 540 7.22 -0.51 -2.03
N GLY A 541 7.29 -0.24 -0.73
CA GLY A 541 6.19 0.44 -0.06
C GLY A 541 6.41 0.64 1.43
N ILE A 542 5.44 1.31 2.03
CA ILE A 542 5.42 1.59 3.47
C ILE A 542 4.98 0.32 4.20
N ALA A 543 5.87 -0.16 5.06
CA ALA A 543 5.70 -1.40 5.78
C ALA A 543 5.74 -1.17 7.28
N VAL A 544 4.93 -1.93 8.01
CA VAL A 544 5.06 -2.08 9.46
C VAL A 544 5.51 -3.51 9.69
N ARG A 545 6.48 -3.73 10.59
CA ARG A 545 6.86 -5.10 10.93
C ARG A 545 5.64 -5.85 11.42
N ASP A 546 5.39 -7.03 10.86
CA ASP A 546 4.43 -7.95 11.43
C ASP A 546 5.00 -8.43 12.76
N GLU A 547 4.47 -7.89 13.86
CA GLU A 547 4.90 -8.27 15.20
C GLU A 547 4.74 -9.81 15.34
N THR A 548 3.79 -10.45 14.68
CA THR A 548 3.58 -11.91 14.75
C THR A 548 4.47 -12.76 13.83
N ALA A 549 5.35 -12.14 13.03
CA ALA A 549 6.22 -12.84 12.09
C ALA A 549 7.03 -13.96 12.78
N GLY A 550 6.79 -15.21 12.36
CA GLY A 550 7.44 -16.40 12.91
C GLY A 550 6.66 -17.11 14.03
N ILE A 551 5.48 -16.63 14.42
CA ILE A 551 4.52 -17.37 15.25
C ILE A 551 3.52 -18.07 14.31
N ALA A 552 3.31 -19.37 14.48
CA ALA A 552 2.32 -20.09 13.68
C ALA A 552 0.91 -19.52 13.95
N PRO A 553 0.09 -19.25 12.91
CA PRO A 553 -1.25 -18.71 13.10
C PRO A 553 -2.09 -19.65 13.97
N TYR A 554 -2.81 -19.07 14.93
CA TYR A 554 -3.63 -19.82 15.88
C TYR A 554 -4.93 -19.09 16.20
N THR A 555 -5.92 -19.85 16.65
CA THR A 555 -7.19 -19.36 17.18
C THR A 555 -7.28 -19.67 18.66
N LEU A 556 -7.58 -18.67 19.51
CA LEU A 556 -7.87 -18.91 20.92
C LEU A 556 -9.16 -19.73 21.08
N LEU A 557 -9.08 -20.78 21.90
CA LEU A 557 -10.22 -21.61 22.25
C LEU A 557 -10.67 -21.32 23.69
N GLU A 558 -11.94 -21.57 23.97
CA GLU A 558 -12.49 -21.46 25.32
C GLU A 558 -11.73 -22.42 26.27
N GLN A 559 -11.07 -21.86 27.28
CA GLN A 559 -10.33 -22.64 28.26
C GLN A 559 -11.26 -23.22 29.34
N PRO A 560 -11.08 -24.49 29.74
CA PRO A 560 -11.66 -24.98 30.99
C PRO A 560 -11.06 -24.22 32.19
N THR A 561 -11.73 -24.25 33.34
CA THR A 561 -11.21 -23.61 34.57
C THR A 561 -9.75 -24.04 34.83
N PRO A 562 -8.79 -23.10 34.93
CA PRO A 562 -7.38 -23.42 35.02
C PRO A 562 -7.07 -24.32 36.23
N GLN A 563 -6.24 -25.33 36.03
CA GLN A 563 -5.72 -26.20 37.08
C GLN A 563 -4.21 -26.37 36.95
N PHE A 564 -3.54 -26.56 38.09
CA PHE A 564 -2.10 -26.88 38.10
C PHE A 564 -1.84 -28.19 37.38
N ALA A 565 -1.05 -28.13 36.32
CA ALA A 565 -0.72 -29.27 35.49
C ALA A 565 0.49 -30.04 36.05
N SER A 566 0.47 -31.36 35.86
CA SER A 566 1.65 -32.20 36.05
C SER A 566 2.33 -32.39 34.69
N LEU A 567 3.49 -31.78 34.50
CA LEU A 567 4.24 -31.87 33.25
C LEU A 567 5.07 -33.17 33.22
N SER A 568 5.07 -33.86 32.07
CA SER A 568 5.93 -35.02 31.81
C SER A 568 6.91 -34.67 30.70
N PRO A 569 8.14 -34.21 31.04
CA PRO A 569 9.06 -33.69 30.05
C PRO A 569 9.46 -34.73 29.01
N THR A 570 9.30 -34.37 27.75
CA THR A 570 9.72 -35.16 26.58
C THR A 570 11.15 -34.81 26.17
N ALA A 571 11.60 -33.60 26.48
CA ALA A 571 12.98 -33.15 26.30
C ALA A 571 13.44 -32.22 27.43
N LYS A 572 14.76 -32.07 27.56
CA LYS A 572 15.41 -31.19 28.53
C LYS A 572 16.42 -30.27 27.85
N ILE A 573 16.33 -28.99 28.15
CA ILE A 573 17.25 -27.95 27.70
C ILE A 573 18.06 -27.44 28.89
N ILE A 574 19.38 -27.36 28.74
CA ILE A 574 20.29 -26.90 29.78
C ILE A 574 21.24 -25.85 29.18
N VAL A 575 21.14 -24.61 29.63
CA VAL A 575 22.15 -23.58 29.34
C VAL A 575 23.38 -23.88 30.20
N THR A 576 24.44 -24.34 29.55
CA THR A 576 25.67 -24.80 30.23
C THR A 576 26.70 -23.69 30.40
N SER A 577 26.70 -22.73 29.49
CA SER A 577 27.42 -21.46 29.58
C SER A 577 26.65 -20.40 28.80
N SER A 578 26.67 -19.17 29.29
CA SER A 578 26.02 -18.01 28.71
C SER A 578 27.03 -16.86 28.74
N GLU A 579 27.08 -16.04 27.71
CA GLU A 579 27.82 -14.78 27.69
C GLU A 579 26.79 -13.67 27.55
N GLY A 580 26.67 -12.75 28.50
CA GLY A 580 25.72 -11.62 28.43
C GLY A 580 24.25 -12.02 28.59
N GLU A 581 23.36 -11.29 27.92
CA GLU A 581 21.94 -11.63 27.81
C GLU A 581 21.74 -12.45 26.53
N ASN A 582 21.15 -13.64 26.66
CA ASN A 582 20.89 -14.51 25.51
C ASN A 582 19.40 -14.76 25.35
N PHE A 583 18.94 -14.74 24.10
CA PHE A 583 17.58 -15.10 23.74
C PHE A 583 17.56 -16.48 23.07
N PHE A 584 16.71 -17.35 23.58
CA PHE A 584 16.50 -18.71 23.13
C PHE A 584 15.08 -18.84 22.60
N ASP A 585 14.95 -18.88 21.27
CA ASP A 585 13.66 -19.15 20.66
C ASP A 585 13.42 -20.65 20.53
N VAL A 586 12.82 -21.22 21.57
CA VAL A 586 12.48 -22.63 21.62
C VAL A 586 11.17 -22.83 20.87
N ALA A 587 11.20 -22.70 19.52
CA ALA A 587 10.25 -23.21 18.52
C ALA A 587 9.98 -22.28 17.31
N LYS A 588 10.46 -21.03 17.26
CA LYS A 588 10.33 -20.13 16.08
C LYS A 588 10.83 -20.71 14.76
N TYR A 589 11.88 -21.53 14.82
CA TYR A 589 12.48 -22.08 13.61
C TYR A 589 11.80 -23.34 13.08
N ILE A 590 10.62 -23.70 13.60
CA ILE A 590 9.89 -24.87 13.12
C ILE A 590 8.49 -24.43 12.70
N PRO A 591 8.30 -23.98 11.45
CA PRO A 591 6.98 -23.72 10.91
C PRO A 591 6.15 -24.99 11.02
N SER A 592 4.92 -24.85 11.48
CA SER A 592 3.95 -25.91 11.76
C SER A 592 3.91 -27.03 10.70
N GLY A 593 4.70 -28.10 10.89
CA GLY A 593 4.59 -29.41 10.21
C GLY A 593 3.98 -29.44 8.81
N THR A 594 4.46 -28.61 7.89
CA THR A 594 4.01 -28.61 6.49
C THR A 594 4.72 -29.73 5.71
N ALA A 595 4.25 -30.02 4.49
CA ALA A 595 4.86 -31.06 3.65
C ALA A 595 6.35 -30.82 3.34
N ASP A 596 6.82 -29.57 3.50
CA ASP A 596 8.18 -29.12 3.15
C ASP A 596 9.12 -29.01 4.37
N ASN A 597 8.59 -29.07 5.61
CA ASN A 597 9.40 -29.12 6.84
C ASN A 597 8.75 -30.05 7.89
N PRO A 598 9.22 -31.30 8.03
CA PRO A 598 8.47 -32.36 8.73
C PRO A 598 8.58 -32.32 10.26
N VAL A 599 9.46 -31.48 10.84
CA VAL A 599 9.68 -31.44 12.29
C VAL A 599 8.59 -30.59 12.94
N SER A 600 8.05 -31.01 14.09
CA SER A 600 7.11 -30.21 14.87
C SER A 600 7.35 -30.43 16.36
N VAL A 601 7.37 -29.34 17.13
CA VAL A 601 7.47 -29.35 18.60
C VAL A 601 6.13 -29.12 19.29
N VAL A 602 5.05 -28.99 18.52
CA VAL A 602 3.69 -28.90 19.07
C VAL A 602 3.38 -30.18 19.84
N GLY A 603 2.93 -30.02 21.09
CA GLY A 603 2.68 -31.13 22.02
C GLY A 603 3.90 -31.57 22.83
N GLU A 604 5.10 -31.06 22.53
CA GLU A 604 6.30 -31.33 23.32
C GLU A 604 6.23 -30.65 24.70
N THR A 605 6.93 -31.23 25.67
CA THR A 605 7.09 -30.68 27.02
C THR A 605 8.58 -30.52 27.33
N PHE A 606 9.05 -29.29 27.39
CA PHE A 606 10.44 -28.95 27.68
C PHE A 606 10.67 -28.68 29.16
N LEU A 607 11.61 -29.40 29.75
CA LEU A 607 12.20 -29.03 31.04
C LEU A 607 13.42 -28.14 30.80
N ILE A 608 13.37 -26.90 31.26
CA ILE A 608 14.41 -25.91 30.99
C ILE A 608 15.22 -25.64 32.26
N SER A 609 16.53 -25.52 32.10
CA SER A 609 17.46 -25.13 33.16
C SER A 609 18.38 -24.04 32.63
N GLY A 610 18.23 -22.82 33.15
CA GLY A 610 19.02 -21.66 32.77
C GLY A 610 20.42 -21.64 33.40
N SER A 611 21.03 -20.46 33.41
CA SER A 611 22.43 -20.19 33.76
C SER A 611 22.51 -19.22 34.95
N SER A 612 23.67 -18.60 35.17
CA SER A 612 23.80 -17.53 36.18
C SER A 612 23.70 -16.14 35.58
N ASP A 613 23.57 -16.06 34.26
CA ASP A 613 23.41 -14.84 33.48
C ASP A 613 21.94 -14.70 33.06
N ILE A 614 21.59 -13.62 32.35
CA ILE A 614 20.19 -13.39 31.94
C ILE A 614 19.86 -14.28 30.74
N ASP A 615 18.89 -15.17 30.93
CA ASP A 615 18.39 -16.05 29.89
C ASP A 615 16.95 -15.65 29.49
N GLY A 616 16.74 -15.45 28.19
CA GLY A 616 15.46 -15.14 27.59
C GLY A 616 14.89 -16.36 26.87
N PHE A 617 13.63 -16.74 27.10
CA PHE A 617 12.99 -17.85 26.39
C PHE A 617 11.66 -17.42 25.76
N MET A 618 11.47 -17.73 24.48
CA MET A 618 10.20 -17.55 23.77
C MET A 618 9.27 -18.74 24.00
N MET A 619 8.02 -18.45 24.35
CA MET A 619 6.95 -19.42 24.56
C MET A 619 6.05 -19.43 23.32
N GLN A 620 5.87 -20.61 22.73
CA GLN A 620 5.06 -20.80 21.53
C GLN A 620 3.75 -21.55 21.82
N PRO A 621 2.67 -21.26 21.05
CA PRO A 621 1.39 -21.97 21.17
C PRO A 621 1.55 -23.50 21.08
N GLY A 622 0.81 -24.23 21.91
CA GLY A 622 0.77 -25.70 21.87
C GLY A 622 1.99 -26.41 22.46
N VAL A 623 2.93 -25.69 23.07
CA VAL A 623 4.13 -26.26 23.72
C VAL A 623 4.09 -26.04 25.22
N LYS A 624 4.63 -26.99 25.99
CA LYS A 624 4.65 -26.92 27.47
C LYS A 624 6.06 -26.72 27.99
N TYR A 625 6.23 -25.80 28.93
CA TYR A 625 7.52 -25.37 29.46
C TYR A 625 7.55 -25.46 30.98
N ASP A 626 8.51 -26.20 31.52
CA ASP A 626 8.89 -26.16 32.93
C ASP A 626 10.19 -25.35 33.07
N LEU A 627 10.05 -24.10 33.47
CA LEU A 627 11.10 -23.11 33.70
C LEU A 627 11.35 -22.89 35.21
N THR A 628 10.97 -23.84 36.06
CA THR A 628 11.14 -23.70 37.52
C THR A 628 12.60 -23.70 37.99
N ASN A 629 13.55 -23.90 37.08
CA ASN A 629 14.98 -23.98 37.36
C ASN A 629 15.83 -23.08 36.43
N LEU A 630 15.39 -21.86 36.17
CA LEU A 630 16.16 -20.86 35.41
C LEU A 630 17.46 -20.40 36.09
N LYS A 631 17.54 -20.62 37.42
CA LYS A 631 18.69 -20.33 38.30
C LYS A 631 18.84 -18.84 38.61
N GLY A 632 19.91 -18.16 38.18
CA GLY A 632 20.24 -16.82 38.65
C GLY A 632 20.31 -15.83 37.49
N GLY A 633 19.84 -14.60 37.72
CA GLY A 633 19.62 -13.62 36.66
C GLY A 633 18.30 -12.88 36.93
N ILE A 634 17.95 -11.95 36.05
CA ILE A 634 16.55 -11.51 35.88
C ILE A 634 16.15 -12.05 34.51
N ASP A 635 15.66 -13.28 34.51
CA ASP A 635 15.38 -14.01 33.29
C ASP A 635 14.12 -13.45 32.61
N LYS A 636 13.99 -13.68 31.30
CA LYS A 636 12.93 -13.09 30.48
C LYS A 636 12.10 -14.18 29.82
N LEU A 637 10.80 -14.21 30.12
CA LEU A 637 9.86 -15.16 29.54
C LEU A 637 9.00 -14.38 28.54
N TYR A 638 9.23 -14.64 27.26
CA TYR A 638 8.56 -13.97 26.16
C TYR A 638 7.35 -14.79 25.71
N PHE A 639 6.18 -14.19 25.65
CA PHE A 639 4.92 -14.82 25.28
C PHE A 639 4.50 -14.33 23.90
N SER A 640 4.04 -15.25 23.06
CA SER A 640 3.68 -14.95 21.67
C SER A 640 2.33 -14.23 21.49
N GLY A 641 1.65 -13.86 22.58
CA GLY A 641 0.36 -13.15 22.56
C GLY A 641 0.30 -12.05 23.63
N PRO A 642 -0.72 -11.17 23.58
CA PRO A 642 -0.89 -10.08 24.54
C PRO A 642 -1.30 -10.60 25.93
N LEU A 643 -1.08 -9.81 26.98
CA LEU A 643 -1.40 -10.20 28.37
C LEU A 643 -2.85 -10.68 28.53
N ALA A 644 -3.79 -10.09 27.79
CA ALA A 644 -5.20 -10.43 27.85
C ALA A 644 -5.50 -11.92 27.57
N GLU A 645 -4.70 -12.61 26.76
CA GLU A 645 -4.89 -14.04 26.48
C GLU A 645 -4.55 -14.94 27.68
N TYR A 646 -3.74 -14.42 28.60
CA TYR A 646 -3.16 -15.18 29.72
C TYR A 646 -3.68 -14.74 31.09
N ALA A 647 -4.30 -13.56 31.16
CA ALA A 647 -4.66 -12.91 32.42
C ALA A 647 -5.57 -13.76 33.33
N ASP A 648 -6.49 -14.51 32.73
CA ASP A 648 -7.48 -15.33 33.45
C ASP A 648 -7.00 -16.75 33.77
N SER A 649 -5.82 -17.15 33.29
CA SER A 649 -5.31 -18.52 33.39
C SER A 649 -4.17 -18.71 34.38
N ILE A 650 -3.75 -17.63 35.05
CA ILE A 650 -2.62 -17.67 35.95
C ILE A 650 -2.96 -18.32 37.30
N LEU A 651 -2.08 -19.20 37.77
CA LEU A 651 -2.21 -19.91 39.02
C LEU A 651 -0.95 -19.72 39.89
N LEU A 652 -1.13 -19.69 41.22
CA LEU A 652 -0.04 -19.64 42.20
C LEU A 652 -0.17 -20.78 43.21
N ASP A 653 0.86 -21.62 43.31
CA ASP A 653 0.98 -22.62 44.37
C ASP A 653 1.66 -21.97 45.57
N SER A 654 0.86 -21.60 46.56
CA SER A 654 1.34 -20.96 47.79
C SER A 654 2.32 -21.81 48.61
N ALA A 655 2.37 -23.14 48.42
CA ALA A 655 3.25 -24.03 49.17
C ALA A 655 4.66 -24.09 48.57
N THR A 656 4.77 -24.06 47.24
CA THR A 656 6.03 -24.21 46.50
C THR A 656 6.55 -22.90 45.93
N GLY A 657 5.68 -21.90 45.76
CA GLY A 657 5.98 -20.63 45.10
C GLY A 657 5.99 -20.72 43.56
N VAL A 658 5.65 -21.88 43.00
CA VAL A 658 5.51 -22.08 41.55
C VAL A 658 4.27 -21.35 41.06
N MET A 659 4.42 -20.63 39.95
CA MET A 659 3.33 -20.05 39.17
C MET A 659 3.18 -20.81 37.87
N GLN A 660 1.95 -20.83 37.35
CA GLN A 660 1.62 -21.40 36.06
C GLN A 660 0.78 -20.41 35.28
N VAL A 661 1.12 -20.21 34.01
CA VAL A 661 0.27 -19.53 33.03
C VAL A 661 -0.09 -20.54 31.94
N SER A 662 -1.29 -20.46 31.38
CA SER A 662 -1.70 -21.35 30.29
C SER A 662 -2.56 -20.64 29.25
N ARG A 663 -2.59 -21.15 28.02
CA ARG A 663 -3.64 -20.79 27.04
C ARG A 663 -3.98 -21.99 26.17
N LEU A 664 -5.18 -22.01 25.60
CA LEU A 664 -5.64 -23.08 24.73
C LEU A 664 -5.86 -22.48 23.34
N THR A 665 -5.24 -23.12 22.36
CA THR A 665 -5.37 -22.74 20.95
C THR A 665 -5.84 -23.95 20.14
N ASP A 666 -6.22 -23.72 18.89
CA ASP A 666 -6.46 -24.77 17.89
C ASP A 666 -5.20 -25.57 17.53
N VAL A 667 -4.01 -25.00 17.74
CA VAL A 667 -2.71 -25.68 17.59
C VAL A 667 -2.40 -26.57 18.80
N GLY A 668 -2.84 -26.19 20.01
CA GLY A 668 -2.68 -26.98 21.21
C GLY A 668 -2.72 -26.19 22.52
N GLU A 669 -2.51 -26.88 23.63
CA GLU A 669 -2.44 -26.27 24.97
C GLU A 669 -1.00 -25.83 25.29
N GLU A 670 -0.84 -24.54 25.57
CA GLU A 670 0.40 -23.97 26.09
C GLU A 670 0.34 -23.90 27.62
N ILE A 671 1.39 -24.35 28.28
CA ILE A 671 1.54 -24.28 29.75
C ILE A 671 2.96 -23.83 30.06
N VAL A 672 3.10 -22.80 30.89
CA VAL A 672 4.39 -22.26 31.31
C VAL A 672 4.44 -22.25 32.83
N GLN A 673 5.33 -23.06 33.42
CA GLN A 673 5.57 -23.12 34.87
C GLN A 673 6.89 -22.44 35.24
N PHE A 674 6.88 -21.54 36.21
CA PHE A 674 8.05 -20.75 36.64
C PHE A 674 7.95 -20.38 38.12
N ILE A 675 9.01 -19.84 38.73
CA ILE A 675 9.02 -19.46 40.16
C ILE A 675 9.11 -17.95 40.31
N ALA A 676 8.16 -17.34 41.01
CA ALA A 676 8.28 -15.95 41.44
C ALA A 676 9.07 -15.85 42.77
N THR A 677 10.38 -15.69 42.68
CA THR A 677 11.23 -15.45 43.86
C THR A 677 11.34 -13.95 44.20
N ALA A 678 11.63 -13.65 45.46
CA ALA A 678 11.70 -12.27 45.96
C ALA A 678 13.11 -11.64 45.91
N SER A 679 14.14 -12.38 45.47
CA SER A 679 15.54 -11.90 45.46
C SER A 679 16.04 -11.49 44.07
N ALA A 680 15.39 -11.96 43.00
CA ALA A 680 15.52 -11.50 41.63
C ALA A 680 14.23 -11.92 40.92
N ALA A 681 13.36 -10.95 40.61
CA ALA A 681 12.10 -11.23 39.96
C ALA A 681 12.31 -11.21 38.46
N ASP A 682 12.05 -12.34 37.80
CA ASP A 682 12.09 -12.48 36.34
C ASP A 682 11.00 -11.61 35.70
N MET A 683 11.08 -11.45 34.38
CA MET A 683 10.14 -10.68 33.57
C MET A 683 9.25 -11.59 32.74
N LEU A 684 7.94 -11.32 32.73
CA LEU A 684 7.00 -11.83 31.74
C LEU A 684 6.77 -10.73 30.70
N ILE A 685 7.03 -11.04 29.43
CA ILE A 685 7.03 -10.07 28.35
C ILE A 685 6.05 -10.57 27.29
N PHE A 686 4.99 -9.80 27.07
CA PHE A 686 3.92 -10.09 26.12
C PHE A 686 4.10 -9.25 24.85
N THR A 687 3.24 -9.44 23.86
CA THR A 687 3.27 -8.62 22.62
C THR A 687 2.88 -7.17 22.88
N ASP A 688 2.10 -6.91 23.93
CA ASP A 688 1.61 -5.58 24.33
C ASP A 688 2.40 -4.93 25.49
N GLY A 689 3.42 -5.61 26.03
CA GLY A 689 4.34 -5.05 27.04
C GLY A 689 4.76 -6.04 28.12
N ALA A 690 5.47 -5.56 29.13
CA ALA A 690 6.13 -6.41 30.14
C ALA A 690 5.66 -6.18 31.59
N LEU A 691 5.76 -7.23 32.42
CA LEU A 691 5.52 -7.23 33.87
C LEU A 691 6.58 -8.05 34.60
N SER A 692 6.95 -7.63 35.82
CA SER A 692 7.79 -8.48 36.67
C SER A 692 6.98 -9.57 37.35
N THR A 693 7.59 -10.74 37.54
CA THR A 693 6.97 -11.88 38.24
C THR A 693 6.60 -11.56 39.70
N GLU A 694 7.27 -10.57 40.32
CA GLU A 694 6.90 -10.03 41.63
C GLU A 694 5.54 -9.32 41.61
N LEU A 695 5.32 -8.42 40.63
CA LEU A 695 4.05 -7.72 40.47
C LEU A 695 2.91 -8.68 40.19
N VAL A 696 3.16 -9.64 39.31
CA VAL A 696 2.22 -10.70 38.96
C VAL A 696 1.84 -11.52 40.18
N LYS A 697 2.82 -11.98 40.97
CA LYS A 697 2.58 -12.73 42.21
C LYS A 697 1.77 -11.92 43.23
N ALA A 698 2.07 -10.63 43.38
CA ALA A 698 1.34 -9.74 44.27
C ALA A 698 -0.12 -9.59 43.85
N ALA A 699 -0.37 -9.36 42.55
CA ALA A 699 -1.71 -9.23 41.99
C ALA A 699 -2.53 -10.53 42.17
N VAL A 700 -1.98 -11.68 41.81
CA VAL A 700 -2.63 -12.99 41.99
C VAL A 700 -2.93 -13.28 43.46
N SER A 701 -1.98 -13.00 44.36
CA SER A 701 -2.17 -13.17 45.80
C SER A 701 -3.26 -12.25 46.38
N ALA A 702 -3.43 -11.06 45.80
CA ALA A 702 -4.42 -10.07 46.19
C ALA A 702 -5.75 -10.20 45.43
N GLN A 703 -5.89 -11.16 44.51
CA GLN A 703 -7.05 -11.31 43.61
C GLN A 703 -7.33 -10.05 42.76
N THR A 704 -6.27 -9.34 42.37
CA THR A 704 -6.34 -8.19 41.45
C THR A 704 -6.25 -8.71 40.01
N PRO A 705 -7.17 -8.33 39.09
CA PRO A 705 -7.06 -8.68 37.68
C PRO A 705 -5.71 -8.23 37.10
N LEU A 706 -5.04 -9.09 36.34
CA LEU A 706 -3.74 -8.73 35.74
C LEU A 706 -3.88 -7.64 34.68
N THR A 707 -5.02 -7.56 34.00
CA THR A 707 -5.33 -6.51 33.01
C THR A 707 -5.45 -5.10 33.60
N ASP A 708 -5.58 -4.98 34.93
CA ASP A 708 -5.56 -3.68 35.62
C ASP A 708 -4.14 -3.17 35.90
N LEU A 709 -3.10 -4.00 35.67
CA LEU A 709 -1.71 -3.62 35.86
C LEU A 709 -1.21 -2.78 34.69
N THR A 710 -0.34 -1.82 34.97
CA THR A 710 0.33 -1.03 33.93
C THR A 710 1.51 -1.83 33.36
N LEU A 711 1.46 -2.13 32.06
CA LEU A 711 2.55 -2.76 31.32
C LEU A 711 3.69 -1.77 31.09
N ASP A 712 4.93 -2.27 31.13
CA ASP A 712 6.09 -1.58 30.56
C ASP A 712 6.12 -1.81 29.06
N THR A 713 5.76 -0.80 28.28
CA THR A 713 5.67 -0.87 26.81
C THR A 713 7.01 -0.60 26.12
N SER A 714 8.10 -0.35 26.87
CA SER A 714 9.44 -0.16 26.30
C SER A 714 10.11 -1.48 25.89
N ILE A 715 9.53 -2.62 26.27
CA ILE A 715 10.01 -3.95 25.93
C ILE A 715 8.80 -4.81 25.58
N LYS A 716 8.81 -5.37 24.36
CA LYS A 716 7.81 -6.31 23.86
C LYS A 716 8.44 -7.64 23.49
N ALA A 717 7.58 -8.66 23.37
CA ALA A 717 8.03 -10.01 23.08
C ALA A 717 8.78 -10.11 21.74
N LEU A 718 8.39 -9.28 20.78
CA LEU A 718 8.72 -9.44 19.37
C LEU A 718 9.77 -8.43 18.89
N ASP A 719 10.25 -7.56 19.78
CA ASP A 719 11.40 -6.67 19.50
C ASP A 719 12.67 -7.48 19.14
N ASP A 720 13.59 -6.90 18.37
CA ASP A 720 14.86 -7.54 18.04
C ASP A 720 15.67 -7.87 19.31
N LYS A 721 16.18 -9.11 19.37
CA LYS A 721 16.93 -9.61 20.51
C LYS A 721 18.39 -9.83 20.12
N THR A 722 19.30 -9.27 20.91
CA THR A 722 20.74 -9.50 20.73
C THR A 722 21.14 -10.83 21.39
N ILE A 723 21.86 -11.68 20.65
CA ILE A 723 22.41 -12.94 21.16
C ILE A 723 23.92 -12.80 21.24
N THR A 724 24.46 -12.74 22.45
CA THR A 724 25.90 -12.51 22.69
C THR A 724 26.72 -13.80 22.70
N GLY A 725 26.09 -14.96 22.90
CA GLY A 725 26.68 -16.29 22.71
C GLY A 725 26.41 -17.24 23.87
N ALA A 726 26.07 -18.49 23.56
CA ALA A 726 25.77 -19.51 24.58
C ALA A 726 26.14 -20.93 24.15
N THR A 727 26.31 -21.84 25.12
CA THR A 727 26.36 -23.29 24.87
C THR A 727 25.21 -23.97 25.58
N VAL A 728 24.35 -24.62 24.80
CA VAL A 728 23.14 -25.27 25.27
C VAL A 728 23.22 -26.77 25.02
N LYS A 729 22.74 -27.57 25.98
CA LYS A 729 22.56 -29.00 25.82
C LYS A 729 21.09 -29.34 25.73
N HIS A 730 20.69 -29.97 24.62
CA HIS A 730 19.35 -30.48 24.38
C HIS A 730 19.36 -32.01 24.53
N ILE A 731 18.49 -32.57 25.37
CA ILE A 731 18.45 -33.99 25.70
C ILE A 731 17.03 -34.51 25.47
N VAL A 732 16.85 -35.48 24.58
CA VAL A 732 15.56 -36.16 24.41
C VAL A 732 15.36 -37.16 25.55
N LEU A 733 14.22 -37.06 26.22
CA LEU A 733 13.83 -37.89 27.36
C LEU A 733 12.75 -38.93 27.00
N SER A 734 11.94 -38.66 25.98
CA SER A 734 10.90 -39.56 25.48
C SER A 734 11.50 -40.84 24.89
N SER A 735 11.05 -42.01 25.32
CA SER A 735 11.55 -43.29 24.81
C SER A 735 11.14 -43.61 23.37
N GLU A 736 10.17 -42.87 22.81
CA GLU A 736 9.74 -42.99 21.41
C GLU A 736 10.58 -42.12 20.47
N GLY A 737 11.41 -41.24 21.05
CA GLY A 737 12.10 -40.16 20.36
C GLY A 737 11.39 -38.83 20.59
N GLY A 738 11.94 -37.74 20.08
CA GLY A 738 11.34 -36.42 20.20
C GLY A 738 11.87 -35.42 19.18
N SER A 739 11.14 -34.32 19.04
CA SER A 739 11.51 -33.22 18.16
C SER A 739 12.38 -32.20 18.90
N VAL A 740 13.56 -31.92 18.37
CA VAL A 740 14.53 -30.98 18.95
C VAL A 740 15.16 -30.11 17.85
N MET A 741 15.78 -29.00 18.26
CA MET A 741 16.29 -28.01 17.33
C MET A 741 17.60 -27.37 17.77
N GLY A 742 18.33 -26.85 16.78
CA GLY A 742 19.29 -25.77 16.97
C GLY A 742 18.59 -24.49 17.43
N LEU A 743 19.32 -23.62 18.14
CA LEU A 743 18.74 -22.40 18.75
C LEU A 743 19.21 -21.12 18.05
N GLY A 744 19.55 -21.23 16.76
CA GLY A 744 19.96 -20.11 15.93
C GLY A 744 21.46 -19.78 15.98
N PRO A 745 21.86 -18.70 15.28
CA PRO A 745 23.25 -18.26 15.23
C PRO A 745 23.82 -17.88 16.60
N SER A 746 25.14 -17.95 16.75
CA SER A 746 25.88 -17.65 18.00
C SER A 746 25.58 -18.59 19.19
N ILE A 747 24.62 -19.52 19.07
CA ILE A 747 24.32 -20.52 20.09
C ILE A 747 24.85 -21.89 19.63
N LYS A 748 25.74 -22.46 20.43
CA LYS A 748 26.24 -23.81 20.23
C LYS A 748 25.29 -24.82 20.89
N THR A 749 24.60 -25.61 20.09
CA THR A 749 23.65 -26.62 20.58
C THR A 749 24.24 -28.03 20.53
N LEU A 750 24.30 -28.69 21.67
CA LEU A 750 24.72 -30.09 21.83
C LEU A 750 23.49 -30.97 22.02
N ILE A 751 23.18 -31.80 21.03
CA ILE A 751 21.99 -32.64 21.02
C ILE A 751 22.35 -34.07 21.43
N SER A 752 21.56 -34.64 22.35
CA SER A 752 21.70 -36.02 22.81
C SER A 752 20.35 -36.72 22.75
N GLY A 753 20.32 -37.79 21.97
CA GLY A 753 19.14 -38.61 21.74
C GLY A 753 19.09 -39.86 22.61
N ASN A 754 18.14 -40.74 22.29
CA ASN A 754 18.01 -42.05 22.96
C ASN A 754 17.80 -43.22 21.96
N SER A 755 16.98 -44.22 22.29
CA SER A 755 16.73 -45.36 21.40
C SER A 755 15.55 -45.15 20.44
N GLY A 756 14.80 -44.04 20.60
CA GLY A 756 13.71 -43.63 19.74
C GLY A 756 14.20 -43.03 18.42
N ILE A 757 13.27 -42.57 17.59
CA ILE A 757 13.61 -41.82 16.37
C ILE A 757 13.51 -40.34 16.72
N ASP A 758 14.64 -39.68 16.78
CA ASP A 758 14.74 -38.26 17.09
C ASP A 758 14.67 -37.44 15.78
N GLN A 759 13.90 -36.35 15.81
CA GLN A 759 13.80 -35.40 14.70
C GLN A 759 14.52 -34.11 15.09
N ILE A 760 15.50 -33.72 14.28
CA ILE A 760 16.39 -32.60 14.55
C ILE A 760 16.24 -31.58 13.44
N TYR A 761 15.83 -30.37 13.81
CA TYR A 761 15.85 -29.23 12.90
C TYR A 761 17.08 -28.35 13.15
N VAL A 762 17.79 -27.99 12.09
CA VAL A 762 18.95 -27.09 12.14
C VAL A 762 18.62 -25.80 11.39
N PRO A 763 18.36 -24.70 12.11
CA PRO A 763 18.14 -23.40 11.48
C PRO A 763 19.39 -22.87 10.78
N ALA A 764 19.22 -22.07 9.74
CA ALA A 764 20.31 -21.38 9.06
C ALA A 764 21.29 -20.69 10.03
N GLY A 765 22.59 -20.82 9.77
CA GLY A 765 23.65 -20.16 10.57
C GLY A 765 23.91 -20.79 11.94
N SER A 766 23.21 -21.87 12.30
CA SER A 766 23.37 -22.55 13.60
C SER A 766 24.65 -23.39 13.73
N ILE A 767 25.13 -23.54 14.97
CA ILE A 767 26.22 -24.47 15.31
C ILE A 767 25.64 -25.63 16.13
N VAL A 768 25.47 -26.79 15.51
CA VAL A 768 24.82 -27.97 16.10
C VAL A 768 25.75 -29.18 16.12
N ASP A 769 25.86 -29.84 17.28
CA ASP A 769 26.47 -31.16 17.42
C ASP A 769 25.40 -32.19 17.77
N ALA A 770 24.98 -32.95 16.76
CA ALA A 770 24.05 -34.07 16.85
C ALA A 770 24.78 -35.41 16.64
N SER A 771 26.06 -35.51 17.00
CA SER A 771 26.80 -36.78 16.88
C SER A 771 26.43 -37.82 17.95
N ASN A 772 25.57 -37.46 18.90
CA ASN A 772 25.25 -38.25 20.08
C ASN A 772 23.76 -38.65 20.18
N LEU A 773 23.10 -38.87 19.04
CA LEU A 773 21.67 -39.26 18.98
C LEU A 773 21.39 -40.70 19.43
N LYS A 774 22.45 -41.53 19.47
CA LYS A 774 22.47 -42.90 20.00
C LYS A 774 22.00 -43.97 19.02
N SER A 775 20.74 -44.42 19.09
CA SER A 775 20.26 -45.56 18.32
C SER A 775 18.87 -45.26 17.82
N GLY A 776 18.61 -45.58 16.57
CA GLY A 776 17.45 -45.09 15.86
C GLY A 776 17.89 -44.86 14.43
N ARG A 777 16.97 -44.54 13.55
CA ARG A 777 17.33 -43.82 12.33
C ARG A 777 16.80 -42.43 12.56
N ASP A 778 17.65 -41.57 13.09
CA ASP A 778 17.26 -40.22 13.42
C ASP A 778 17.23 -39.37 12.14
N GLU A 779 16.46 -38.29 12.16
CA GLU A 779 16.24 -37.42 11.01
C GLU A 779 16.80 -36.04 11.31
N ILE A 780 17.76 -35.57 10.50
CA ILE A 780 18.42 -34.26 10.64
C ILE A 780 18.08 -33.42 9.43
N THR A 781 17.25 -32.39 9.63
CA THR A 781 16.82 -31.45 8.59
C THR A 781 17.67 -30.18 8.63
N VAL A 782 18.19 -29.77 7.47
CA VAL A 782 18.95 -28.53 7.25
C VAL A 782 18.29 -27.71 6.14
N GLU A 783 18.41 -26.39 6.17
CA GLU A 783 17.71 -25.49 5.22
C GLU A 783 18.41 -25.31 3.86
N GLY A 784 19.64 -25.77 3.72
CA GLY A 784 20.43 -25.61 2.48
C GLY A 784 20.28 -26.77 1.51
N ASN A 785 20.55 -26.52 0.24
CA ASN A 785 20.74 -27.58 -0.76
C ASN A 785 22.02 -28.35 -0.44
N LEU A 786 22.13 -29.61 -0.88
CA LEU A 786 23.36 -30.39 -0.66
C LEU A 786 24.62 -29.67 -1.18
N ALA A 787 24.51 -28.98 -2.32
CA ALA A 787 25.62 -28.28 -2.96
C ALA A 787 26.15 -27.07 -2.17
N ASP A 788 25.38 -26.56 -1.21
CA ASP A 788 25.74 -25.38 -0.42
C ASP A 788 26.77 -25.71 0.67
N TYR A 789 26.94 -26.99 1.02
CA TYR A 789 27.76 -27.42 2.16
C TYR A 789 29.15 -27.94 1.77
N ASP A 790 30.17 -27.46 2.47
CA ASP A 790 31.47 -28.15 2.59
C ASP A 790 31.33 -29.32 3.58
N ILE A 791 31.41 -30.55 3.07
CA ILE A 791 31.22 -31.78 3.83
C ILE A 791 32.57 -32.45 4.09
N ARG A 792 32.89 -32.74 5.36
CA ARG A 792 34.17 -33.36 5.76
C ARG A 792 34.05 -34.29 6.96
N LEU A 793 35.06 -35.14 7.16
CA LEU A 793 35.22 -35.91 8.40
C LEU A 793 36.12 -35.15 9.40
N ASN A 794 35.67 -35.02 10.65
CA ASN A 794 36.50 -34.47 11.72
C ASN A 794 37.46 -35.51 12.31
N SER A 795 38.31 -35.09 13.27
CA SER A 795 39.30 -35.98 13.91
C SER A 795 38.71 -37.18 14.68
N SER A 796 37.44 -37.10 15.09
CA SER A 796 36.69 -38.19 15.73
C SER A 796 36.01 -39.10 14.71
N GLY A 797 36.12 -38.78 13.41
CA GLY A 797 35.50 -39.52 12.31
C GLY A 797 34.01 -39.19 12.10
N ASN A 798 33.47 -38.15 12.73
CA ASN A 798 32.10 -37.66 12.51
C ASN A 798 32.03 -36.82 11.23
N ILE A 799 30.86 -36.80 10.58
CA ILE A 799 30.60 -35.93 9.43
C ILE A 799 30.34 -34.52 9.95
N VAL A 800 30.89 -33.52 9.27
CA VAL A 800 30.68 -32.10 9.53
C VAL A 800 30.24 -31.43 8.24
N LEU A 801 29.07 -30.78 8.26
CA LEU A 801 28.54 -29.94 7.20
C LEU A 801 28.83 -28.48 7.57
N ASN A 802 29.44 -27.67 6.69
CA ASN A 802 29.66 -26.24 6.94
C ASN A 802 29.25 -25.39 5.73
N ARG A 803 28.71 -24.20 5.99
CA ARG A 803 28.51 -23.14 4.98
C ARG A 803 28.60 -21.76 5.61
N GLU A 804 28.89 -20.74 4.81
CA GLU A 804 28.71 -19.33 5.19
C GLU A 804 27.37 -18.84 4.66
N ILE A 805 26.63 -18.10 5.47
CA ILE A 805 25.30 -17.59 5.13
C ILE A 805 25.14 -16.16 5.64
N ASP A 806 24.52 -15.30 4.84
CA ASP A 806 24.16 -13.94 5.21
C ASP A 806 22.76 -13.95 5.84
N ILE A 807 22.65 -13.44 7.07
CA ILE A 807 21.39 -13.28 7.80
C ILE A 807 21.40 -11.86 8.35
N ASP A 808 20.46 -11.03 7.91
CA ASP A 808 20.31 -9.62 8.33
C ASP A 808 21.61 -8.80 8.19
N ASP A 809 22.28 -8.90 7.04
CA ASP A 809 23.56 -8.26 6.69
C ASP A 809 24.76 -8.70 7.55
N VAL A 810 24.64 -9.85 8.24
CA VAL A 810 25.70 -10.46 9.04
C VAL A 810 26.03 -11.85 8.51
N ILE A 811 27.30 -12.04 8.15
CA ILE A 811 27.79 -13.37 7.72
C ILE A 811 27.97 -14.27 8.94
N HIS A 812 27.21 -15.37 8.96
CA HIS A 812 27.29 -16.43 9.94
C HIS A 812 27.94 -17.70 9.38
N THR A 813 28.64 -18.44 10.24
CA THR A 813 29.13 -19.78 9.93
C THR A 813 28.17 -20.82 10.49
N GLU A 814 27.49 -21.54 9.59
CA GLU A 814 26.70 -22.72 9.96
C GLU A 814 27.61 -23.94 10.05
N SER A 815 27.44 -24.77 11.10
CA SER A 815 28.24 -25.99 11.29
C SER A 815 27.42 -27.08 11.96
N VAL A 816 27.18 -28.19 11.25
CA VAL A 816 26.43 -29.36 11.75
C VAL A 816 27.33 -30.58 11.87
N THR A 817 27.52 -31.11 13.08
CA THR A 817 28.28 -32.34 13.33
C THR A 817 27.35 -33.52 13.58
N ILE A 818 27.47 -34.59 12.80
CA ILE A 818 26.63 -35.79 12.88
C ILE A 818 27.46 -37.08 12.86
N ALA A 819 26.87 -38.17 13.36
CA ALA A 819 27.53 -39.47 13.32
C ALA A 819 27.73 -39.94 11.87
N ASN A 820 28.73 -40.80 11.65
CA ASN A 820 29.19 -41.12 10.28
C ASN A 820 28.56 -42.37 9.67
N GLY A 821 27.48 -42.93 10.22
CA GLY A 821 26.88 -44.15 9.68
C GLY A 821 27.74 -45.40 9.79
N GLY A 822 28.73 -45.44 10.70
CA GLY A 822 29.65 -46.57 10.83
C GLY A 822 29.00 -47.90 11.22
N ASN A 823 27.79 -47.87 11.79
CA ASN A 823 26.95 -49.02 12.05
C ASN A 823 25.46 -48.64 11.97
N VAL A 824 24.55 -49.61 12.07
CA VAL A 824 23.10 -49.40 11.93
C VAL A 824 22.54 -48.41 12.95
N ALA A 825 23.08 -48.37 14.17
CA ALA A 825 22.58 -47.49 15.22
C ALA A 825 22.99 -46.02 15.01
N THR A 826 23.98 -45.73 14.17
CA THR A 826 24.46 -44.38 13.89
C THR A 826 24.25 -43.97 12.44
N ASN A 827 23.37 -44.70 11.71
CA ASN A 827 23.11 -44.48 10.29
C ASN A 827 21.81 -43.69 10.12
N ASP A 828 21.95 -42.40 10.39
CA ASP A 828 20.87 -41.42 10.41
C ASP A 828 20.60 -40.85 9.01
N LEU A 829 19.44 -40.22 8.84
CA LEU A 829 19.01 -39.57 7.60
C LEU A 829 19.25 -38.06 7.69
N VAL A 830 19.91 -37.49 6.68
CA VAL A 830 20.08 -36.03 6.54
C VAL A 830 19.18 -35.54 5.40
N ILE A 831 18.34 -34.55 5.69
CA ILE A 831 17.36 -33.97 4.78
C ILE A 831 17.82 -32.55 4.45
N PHE A 832 18.22 -32.34 3.19
CA PHE A 832 18.57 -31.05 2.59
C PHE A 832 17.33 -30.48 1.88
N ALA A 833 17.37 -29.21 1.50
CA ALA A 833 16.27 -28.55 0.79
C ALA A 833 15.93 -29.19 -0.57
N ASP A 834 16.91 -29.80 -1.23
CA ASP A 834 16.76 -30.40 -2.57
C ASP A 834 16.68 -31.95 -2.56
N GLN A 835 17.15 -32.61 -1.50
CA GLN A 835 17.24 -34.09 -1.43
C GLN A 835 17.55 -34.63 -0.03
N GLN A 836 17.53 -35.95 0.16
CA GLN A 836 17.87 -36.61 1.42
C GLN A 836 18.89 -37.75 1.24
N LEU A 837 19.81 -37.91 2.20
CA LEU A 837 20.88 -38.90 2.18
C LEU A 837 21.14 -39.52 3.56
N ASP A 838 21.38 -40.82 3.58
CA ASP A 838 21.88 -41.49 4.78
C ASP A 838 23.33 -41.10 5.08
N THR A 839 23.68 -40.96 6.36
CA THR A 839 25.05 -40.65 6.82
C THR A 839 26.10 -41.65 6.30
N SER A 840 25.74 -42.94 6.17
CA SER A 840 26.62 -43.95 5.57
C SER A 840 26.89 -43.74 4.07
N SER A 841 25.93 -43.16 3.33
CA SER A 841 26.08 -42.80 1.91
C SER A 841 26.93 -41.55 1.75
N ILE A 842 26.71 -40.52 2.59
CA ILE A 842 27.55 -39.31 2.64
C ILE A 842 29.00 -39.72 2.90
N LYS A 843 29.25 -40.60 3.88
CA LYS A 843 30.59 -41.11 4.18
C LYS A 843 31.25 -41.85 3.03
N GLN A 844 30.51 -42.55 2.18
CA GLN A 844 31.09 -43.25 1.02
C GLN A 844 31.54 -42.31 -0.09
N GLN A 845 30.98 -41.10 -0.14
CA GLN A 845 31.32 -40.07 -1.12
C GLN A 845 32.55 -39.23 -0.71
N LEU A 846 32.88 -39.21 0.59
CA LEU A 846 34.08 -38.62 1.18
C LEU A 846 35.26 -39.62 1.18
#